data_AF-A0A6P8L7R4-F1
#
_entry.id   AF-A0A6P8L7R4-F1
#
_cell.length_a   1.000
_cell.length_b   1.000
_cell.length_c   1.000
_cell.angle_alpha   90.00
_cell.angle_beta   90.00
_cell.angle_gamma   90.00
#
_symmetry.space_group_name_H-M   'P 1'
#
loop_
_entity.id
_entity.type
_entity.pdbx_description
1 polymer ?
#
loop_
_entity_poly.entity_id
_entity_poly.type
_entity_poly.pdbx_seq_one_letter_code
_entity_poly.pdbx_strand_id
1 'polypeptide(L)'
;MSDYLSTELAATCAALGYYDGSKYHLDNYCLDVIKDLIKYLRRDDESHTVRQFLGQTKVLQTDLIKIFVDHYDKLELWDVLLRLIINITSPVVLLFNEQIPTDIMQRTIYLKLVAYTQSYKVALIDGRIWTILSNRLSKILKLDNVERGEENEMIIERILIFIRNVLQILPDENEKRVDNDATVHDEVLYALNTSGIVDLLVFIASNRSEQQYHLQVVEIISLMLRDQSASELARSGLQRSLSEKEKDEETLLAARLKEKEKKIERVRKYAEARHSHFGGTYVVQNMKAIGENQLLCHKPYQKIEALNFGQDKKKVSKPKNKRPMWDPRGERTSALSVRLILKEFCIEFLNAAYNPVMKYAKSCIVSGAQTNQSETTCYLWALRFFMEFNRHYKFEVKYVSETISTEVFHLVQRQMDHYYEMIITDKKRIPLWSRRLHLALKAYQELLYTLMAMDQSTDRGVRESSKVIKSNVFYVPEYRETILALLLCFDEVKMSRQYLIDLTTTAHIFLKMLSNYCGRNKRSVIVQKVKPTRHKRTNKKKAVQKEQPPVRSLEERWDEVSPQLSIVMQEGTIPQVIPFDATLDVPIDDQKVDAMKRVQKLLRSKDLEQAIGLIRAAREVWPENDSFGSANITSGEEFLALREIFFADLGGE
;
A
#
# COMPACT_ATOMS: atom_id res chain seq x y z
N MET A 1 -0.67 46.49 -18.74
CA MET A 1 0.09 45.39 -19.36
C MET A 1 -0.77 44.16 -19.62
N SER A 2 -1.74 43.80 -18.77
CA SER A 2 -2.68 42.69 -19.03
C SER A 2 -3.46 42.83 -20.34
N ASP A 3 -3.93 44.04 -20.65
CA ASP A 3 -4.87 44.27 -21.76
C ASP A 3 -4.20 44.21 -23.14
N TYR A 4 -2.89 44.48 -23.21
CA TYR A 4 -2.12 44.32 -24.44
C TYR A 4 -1.77 42.85 -24.72
N LEU A 5 -1.50 42.08 -23.67
CA LEU A 5 -1.26 40.64 -23.80
C LEU A 5 -2.55 39.90 -24.18
N SER A 6 -3.70 40.30 -23.63
CA SER A 6 -4.98 39.69 -23.98
C SER A 6 -5.41 39.99 -25.42
N THR A 7 -5.12 41.19 -25.94
CA THR A 7 -5.39 41.52 -27.35
C THR A 7 -4.45 40.81 -28.31
N GLU A 8 -3.16 40.68 -27.96
CA GLU A 8 -2.21 39.86 -28.73
C GLU A 8 -2.66 38.40 -28.78
N LEU A 9 -2.98 37.80 -27.62
CA LEU A 9 -3.47 36.42 -27.56
C LEU A 9 -4.78 36.22 -28.33
N ALA A 10 -5.70 37.19 -28.29
CA ALA A 10 -6.94 37.14 -29.07
C ALA A 10 -6.67 37.15 -30.58
N ALA A 11 -5.76 38.02 -31.04
CA ALA A 11 -5.34 38.08 -32.44
C ALA A 11 -4.64 36.78 -32.87
N THR A 12 -3.76 36.23 -32.02
CA THR A 12 -3.11 34.94 -32.25
C THR A 12 -4.13 33.81 -32.37
N CYS A 13 -5.13 33.74 -31.48
CA CYS A 13 -6.15 32.70 -31.54
C CYS A 13 -7.05 32.84 -32.78
N ALA A 14 -7.37 34.07 -33.20
CA ALA A 14 -8.14 34.32 -34.42
C ALA A 14 -7.40 33.87 -35.70
N ALA A 15 -6.06 33.89 -35.68
CA ALA A 15 -5.22 33.41 -36.78
C ALA A 15 -5.06 31.87 -36.85
N LEU A 16 -5.83 31.11 -36.05
CA LEU A 16 -5.89 29.66 -36.19
C LEU A 16 -6.75 29.24 -37.40
N GLY A 17 -7.82 29.97 -37.67
CA GLY A 17 -8.80 29.66 -38.71
C GLY A 17 -10.23 29.81 -38.22
N TYR A 18 -11.16 29.12 -38.88
CA TYR A 18 -12.57 29.14 -38.50
C TYR A 18 -13.27 27.81 -38.79
N TYR A 19 -14.33 27.51 -38.03
CA TYR A 19 -15.17 26.35 -38.22
C TYR A 19 -16.45 26.73 -38.96
N ASP A 20 -16.73 26.09 -40.11
CA ASP A 20 -17.92 26.38 -40.92
C ASP A 20 -19.19 25.61 -40.47
N GLY A 21 -19.09 24.83 -39.38
CA GLY A 21 -20.15 23.94 -38.90
C GLY A 21 -19.99 22.48 -39.34
N SER A 22 -19.13 22.21 -40.33
CA SER A 22 -18.84 20.87 -40.84
C SER A 22 -17.36 20.53 -40.74
N LYS A 23 -16.48 21.42 -41.23
CA LYS A 23 -15.03 21.26 -41.31
C LYS A 23 -14.34 22.52 -40.82
N TYR A 24 -13.19 22.33 -40.17
CA TYR A 24 -12.33 23.42 -39.78
C TYR A 24 -11.46 23.88 -40.96
N HIS A 25 -11.45 25.17 -41.27
CA HIS A 25 -10.60 25.77 -42.30
C HIS A 25 -9.41 26.44 -41.61
N LEU A 26 -8.20 25.99 -41.94
CA LEU A 26 -6.96 26.55 -41.36
C LEU A 26 -6.60 27.86 -42.05
N ASP A 27 -6.07 28.79 -41.26
CA ASP A 27 -5.35 29.93 -41.81
C ASP A 27 -3.92 29.54 -42.25
N ASN A 28 -3.31 30.35 -43.12
CA ASN A 28 -2.02 30.09 -43.76
C ASN A 28 -0.87 29.89 -42.76
N TYR A 29 -0.93 30.56 -41.59
CA TYR A 29 0.11 30.54 -40.57
C TYR A 29 -0.26 29.71 -39.32
N CYS A 30 -1.26 28.84 -39.40
CA CYS A 30 -1.77 28.08 -38.25
C CYS A 30 -0.67 27.29 -37.48
N LEU A 31 0.30 26.71 -38.19
CA LEU A 31 1.40 25.98 -37.55
C LEU A 31 2.25 26.90 -36.65
N ASP A 32 2.58 28.09 -37.14
CA ASP A 32 3.42 29.04 -36.42
C ASP A 32 2.66 29.67 -35.27
N VAL A 33 1.36 29.92 -35.45
CA VAL A 33 0.44 30.33 -34.37
C VAL A 33 0.44 29.32 -33.22
N ILE A 34 0.34 28.01 -33.49
CA ILE A 34 0.38 26.99 -32.45
C ILE A 34 1.76 26.97 -31.76
N LYS A 35 2.87 27.11 -32.51
CA LYS A 35 4.20 27.22 -31.92
C LYS A 35 4.31 28.43 -31.01
N ASP A 36 3.72 29.57 -31.39
CA ASP A 36 3.73 30.79 -30.59
C ASP A 36 2.88 30.64 -29.32
N LEU A 37 1.71 29.99 -29.39
CA LEU A 37 0.93 29.64 -28.20
C LEU A 37 1.73 28.77 -27.21
N ILE A 38 2.51 27.80 -27.72
CA ILE A 38 3.42 27.00 -26.87
C ILE A 38 4.51 27.88 -26.24
N LYS A 39 5.07 28.84 -26.98
CA LYS A 39 6.08 29.78 -26.46
C LYS A 39 5.48 30.69 -25.37
N TYR A 40 4.25 31.19 -25.57
CA TYR A 40 3.55 32.00 -24.57
C TYR A 40 3.29 31.21 -23.29
N LEU A 41 2.81 29.96 -23.39
CA LEU A 41 2.61 29.10 -22.22
C LEU A 41 3.91 28.75 -21.49
N ARG A 42 5.06 28.72 -22.18
CA ARG A 42 6.37 28.50 -21.55
C ARG A 42 6.85 29.72 -20.75
N ARG A 43 6.43 30.93 -21.16
CA ARG A 43 6.78 32.21 -20.54
C ARG A 43 5.64 32.77 -19.69
N ASP A 44 4.67 31.93 -19.34
CA ASP A 44 3.48 32.33 -18.58
C ASP A 44 3.89 32.83 -17.19
N ASP A 45 3.17 33.83 -16.70
CA ASP A 45 3.46 34.47 -15.42
C ASP A 45 2.96 33.64 -14.24
N GLU A 46 3.30 34.05 -13.00
CA GLU A 46 2.82 33.38 -11.78
C GLU A 46 1.29 33.38 -11.65
N SER A 47 0.61 34.29 -12.36
CA SER A 47 -0.85 34.32 -12.40
C SER A 47 -1.43 33.40 -13.48
N HIS A 48 -0.60 32.75 -14.29
CA HIS A 48 -1.02 31.90 -15.41
C HIS A 48 -1.99 32.60 -16.37
N THR A 49 -1.70 33.85 -16.74
CA THR A 49 -2.58 34.70 -17.56
C THR A 49 -2.87 34.09 -18.93
N VAL A 50 -1.87 33.50 -19.59
CA VAL A 50 -2.03 32.87 -20.91
C VAL A 50 -2.96 31.66 -20.79
N ARG A 51 -2.72 30.79 -19.81
CA ARG A 51 -3.56 29.60 -19.58
C ARG A 51 -4.99 29.98 -19.19
N GLN A 52 -5.17 31.02 -18.39
CA GLN A 52 -6.49 31.54 -18.03
C GLN A 52 -7.22 32.07 -19.27
N PHE A 53 -6.54 32.82 -20.13
CA PHE A 53 -7.12 33.36 -21.35
C PHE A 53 -7.62 32.22 -22.26
N LEU A 54 -6.76 31.23 -22.57
CA LEU A 54 -7.13 30.08 -23.40
C LEU A 54 -8.32 29.30 -22.85
N GLY A 55 -8.42 29.18 -21.53
CA GLY A 55 -9.55 28.54 -20.86
C GLY A 55 -10.84 29.35 -20.91
N GLN A 56 -10.75 30.67 -20.79
CA GLN A 56 -11.91 31.57 -20.90
C GLN A 56 -12.49 31.60 -22.30
N THR A 57 -11.62 31.66 -23.32
CA THR A 57 -12.02 31.71 -24.73
C THR A 57 -12.39 30.33 -25.28
N LYS A 58 -12.16 29.25 -24.52
CA LYS A 58 -12.48 27.86 -24.90
C LYS A 58 -11.81 27.41 -26.21
N VAL A 59 -10.60 27.92 -26.48
CA VAL A 59 -9.82 27.64 -27.70
C VAL A 59 -9.61 26.15 -27.95
N LEU A 60 -9.48 25.34 -26.88
CA LEU A 60 -9.39 23.88 -27.03
C LEU A 60 -10.65 23.30 -27.68
N GLN A 61 -11.82 23.70 -27.20
CA GLN A 61 -13.11 23.16 -27.59
C GLN A 61 -13.57 23.69 -28.95
N THR A 62 -13.32 24.97 -29.24
CA THR A 62 -13.76 25.64 -30.46
C THR A 62 -12.86 25.31 -31.65
N ASP A 63 -11.54 25.31 -31.44
CA ASP A 63 -10.57 25.28 -32.54
C ASP A 63 -9.66 24.04 -32.45
N LEU A 64 -8.90 23.87 -31.37
CA LEU A 64 -7.81 22.87 -31.34
C LEU A 64 -8.31 21.44 -31.53
N ILE A 65 -9.42 21.04 -30.87
CA ILE A 65 -9.99 19.70 -31.06
C ILE A 65 -10.50 19.51 -32.50
N LYS A 66 -11.07 20.55 -33.10
CA LYS A 66 -11.58 20.50 -34.48
C LYS A 66 -10.42 20.35 -35.47
N ILE A 67 -9.35 21.13 -35.30
CA ILE A 67 -8.12 21.00 -36.09
C ILE A 67 -7.54 19.59 -35.92
N PHE A 68 -7.50 19.08 -34.69
CA PHE A 68 -6.94 17.76 -34.37
C PHE A 68 -7.68 16.61 -35.07
N VAL A 69 -9.00 16.74 -35.22
CA VAL A 69 -9.85 15.74 -35.89
C VAL A 69 -9.88 15.92 -37.40
N ASP A 70 -10.01 17.14 -37.91
CA ASP A 70 -10.25 17.38 -39.35
C ASP A 70 -8.96 17.39 -40.19
N HIS A 71 -7.79 17.65 -39.57
CA HIS A 71 -6.49 17.76 -40.24
C HIS A 71 -5.47 16.75 -39.73
N TYR A 72 -5.90 15.54 -39.37
CA TYR A 72 -5.01 14.49 -38.86
C TYR A 72 -3.93 14.04 -39.86
N ASP A 73 -4.16 14.25 -41.16
CA ASP A 73 -3.20 13.90 -42.24
C ASP A 73 -1.96 14.81 -42.24
N LYS A 74 -2.05 16.03 -41.69
CA LYS A 74 -0.93 16.99 -41.63
C LYS A 74 -0.04 16.69 -40.41
N LEU A 75 0.89 15.75 -40.56
CA LEU A 75 1.69 15.18 -39.46
C LEU A 75 2.43 16.23 -38.62
N GLU A 76 3.16 17.16 -39.26
CA GLU A 76 3.91 18.21 -38.55
C GLU A 76 3.02 19.11 -37.70
N LEU A 77 1.87 19.52 -38.28
CA LEU A 77 0.87 20.32 -37.57
C LEU A 77 0.30 19.54 -36.39
N TRP A 78 -0.08 18.28 -36.62
CA TRP A 78 -0.66 17.43 -35.61
C TRP A 78 0.30 17.18 -34.43
N ASP A 79 1.59 16.99 -34.70
CA ASP A 79 2.59 16.75 -33.66
C ASP A 79 2.82 17.98 -32.78
N VAL A 80 2.85 19.17 -33.38
CA VAL A 80 2.94 20.42 -32.63
C VAL A 80 1.64 20.70 -31.87
N LEU A 81 0.49 20.41 -32.47
CA LEU A 81 -0.82 20.56 -31.83
C LEU A 81 -0.98 19.62 -30.62
N LEU A 82 -0.55 18.35 -30.74
CA LEU A 82 -0.55 17.41 -29.62
C LEU A 82 0.27 17.94 -28.44
N ARG A 83 1.43 18.56 -28.70
CA ARG A 83 2.25 19.20 -27.64
C ARG A 83 1.52 20.34 -26.96
N LEU A 84 0.80 21.18 -27.71
CA LEU A 84 -0.02 22.25 -27.14
C LEU A 84 -1.13 21.69 -26.26
N ILE A 85 -1.88 20.69 -26.77
CA ILE A 85 -2.98 20.04 -26.05
C ILE A 85 -2.48 19.38 -24.76
N ILE A 86 -1.35 18.66 -24.79
CA ILE A 86 -0.71 18.08 -23.60
C ILE A 86 -0.37 19.16 -22.57
N ASN A 87 0.15 20.30 -23.01
CA ASN A 87 0.51 21.40 -22.12
C ASN A 87 -0.73 21.98 -21.42
N ILE A 88 -1.81 22.27 -22.15
CA ILE A 88 -3.02 22.87 -21.56
C ILE A 88 -3.85 21.88 -20.71
N THR A 89 -3.73 20.58 -20.97
CA THR A 89 -4.36 19.51 -20.19
C THR A 89 -3.51 19.03 -19.01
N SER A 90 -2.33 19.63 -18.78
CA SER A 90 -1.47 19.24 -17.67
C SER A 90 -2.20 19.38 -16.32
N PRO A 91 -2.00 18.43 -15.39
CA PRO A 91 -2.61 18.52 -14.07
C PRO A 91 -2.26 19.83 -13.38
N VAL A 92 -3.27 20.60 -12.99
CA VAL A 92 -3.10 21.93 -12.38
C VAL A 92 -2.22 21.87 -11.13
N VAL A 93 -2.28 20.77 -10.38
CA VAL A 93 -1.45 20.53 -9.18
C VAL A 93 0.05 20.60 -9.49
N LEU A 94 0.49 20.20 -10.70
CA LEU A 94 1.89 20.29 -11.12
C LEU A 94 2.33 21.74 -11.36
N LEU A 95 1.42 22.62 -11.80
CA LEU A 95 1.71 24.05 -11.97
C LEU A 95 2.02 24.75 -10.63
N PHE A 96 1.52 24.18 -9.53
CA PHE A 96 1.70 24.71 -8.17
C PHE A 96 2.61 23.81 -7.31
N ASN A 97 3.60 23.15 -7.91
CA ASN A 97 4.62 22.35 -7.21
C ASN A 97 4.04 21.29 -6.25
N GLU A 98 2.97 20.62 -6.68
CA GLU A 98 2.24 19.60 -5.90
C GLU A 98 1.61 20.11 -4.60
N GLN A 99 1.33 21.41 -4.51
CA GLN A 99 0.71 22.02 -3.33
C GLN A 99 -0.55 22.81 -3.70
N ILE A 100 -1.55 22.73 -2.83
CA ILE A 100 -2.75 23.57 -2.96
C ILE A 100 -2.43 24.94 -2.35
N PRO A 101 -2.53 26.04 -3.11
CA PRO A 101 -2.21 27.36 -2.58
C PRO A 101 -3.06 27.72 -1.36
N THR A 102 -2.41 28.29 -0.35
CA THR A 102 -3.05 28.80 0.87
C THR A 102 -3.49 30.25 0.74
N ASP A 103 -2.79 31.03 -0.10
CA ASP A 103 -3.16 32.41 -0.40
C ASP A 103 -4.48 32.48 -1.18
N ILE A 104 -5.30 33.47 -0.88
CA ILE A 104 -6.66 33.61 -1.43
C ILE A 104 -6.61 33.85 -2.94
N MET A 105 -5.69 34.69 -3.40
CA MET A 105 -5.58 35.04 -4.82
C MET A 105 -5.11 33.84 -5.63
N GLN A 106 -4.00 33.22 -5.21
CA GLN A 106 -3.46 32.03 -5.86
C GLN A 106 -4.43 30.84 -5.81
N ARG A 107 -5.17 30.67 -4.71
CA ARG A 107 -6.21 29.64 -4.61
C ARG A 107 -7.36 29.88 -5.59
N THR A 108 -7.74 31.14 -5.81
CA THR A 108 -8.79 31.48 -6.78
C THR A 108 -8.35 31.14 -8.20
N ILE A 109 -7.09 31.44 -8.55
CA ILE A 109 -6.50 31.08 -9.85
C ILE A 109 -6.46 29.56 -10.00
N TYR A 110 -5.97 28.84 -8.99
CA TYR A 110 -5.95 27.38 -8.98
C TYR A 110 -7.34 26.78 -9.27
N LEU A 111 -8.38 27.24 -8.58
CA LEU A 111 -9.74 26.72 -8.78
C LEU A 111 -10.29 27.04 -10.18
N LYS A 112 -10.00 28.24 -10.73
CA LYS A 112 -10.36 28.57 -12.11
C LYS A 112 -9.69 27.65 -13.12
N LEU A 113 -8.39 27.39 -12.96
CA LEU A 113 -7.66 26.47 -13.85
C LEU A 113 -8.19 25.04 -13.75
N VAL A 114 -8.55 24.58 -12.55
CA VAL A 114 -9.20 23.28 -12.37
C VAL A 114 -10.53 23.23 -13.13
N ALA A 115 -11.36 24.26 -13.02
CA ALA A 115 -12.62 24.35 -13.76
C ALA A 115 -12.43 24.31 -15.29
N TYR A 116 -11.40 24.98 -15.83
CA TYR A 116 -11.09 24.90 -17.26
C TYR A 116 -10.67 23.50 -17.69
N THR A 117 -9.78 22.84 -16.93
CA THR A 117 -9.38 21.46 -17.25
C THR A 117 -10.55 20.48 -17.16
N GLN A 118 -11.49 20.68 -16.23
CA GLN A 118 -12.73 19.92 -16.18
C GLN A 118 -13.59 20.12 -17.44
N SER A 119 -13.72 21.37 -17.92
CA SER A 119 -14.40 21.65 -19.19
C SER A 119 -13.69 21.02 -20.39
N TYR A 120 -12.36 20.98 -20.39
CA TYR A 120 -11.57 20.30 -21.41
C TYR A 120 -11.86 18.80 -21.43
N LYS A 121 -11.93 18.14 -20.25
CA LYS A 121 -12.25 16.71 -20.16
C LYS A 121 -13.58 16.37 -20.81
N VAL A 122 -14.60 17.22 -20.64
CA VAL A 122 -15.91 17.06 -21.28
C VAL A 122 -15.80 17.13 -22.80
N ALA A 123 -15.01 18.06 -23.34
CA ALA A 123 -14.82 18.16 -24.80
C ALA A 123 -14.03 16.97 -25.38
N LEU A 124 -13.20 16.31 -24.58
CA LEU A 124 -12.37 15.17 -24.96
C LEU A 124 -13.11 13.81 -24.87
N ILE A 125 -14.43 13.81 -24.64
CA ILE A 125 -15.26 12.60 -24.73
C ILE A 125 -15.41 12.13 -26.19
N ASP A 126 -15.22 13.01 -27.18
CA ASP A 126 -15.38 12.67 -28.61
C ASP A 126 -14.49 11.48 -29.03
N GLY A 127 -15.12 10.35 -29.33
CA GLY A 127 -14.45 9.10 -29.71
C GLY A 127 -13.56 9.20 -30.96
N ARG A 128 -13.78 10.20 -31.82
CA ARG A 128 -12.94 10.43 -33.01
C ARG A 128 -11.50 10.78 -32.65
N ILE A 129 -11.31 11.56 -31.58
CA ILE A 129 -9.98 11.96 -31.08
C ILE A 129 -9.17 10.70 -30.74
N TRP A 130 -9.78 9.80 -29.98
CA TRP A 130 -9.17 8.56 -29.52
C TRP A 130 -8.94 7.57 -30.64
N THR A 131 -9.84 7.52 -31.63
CA THR A 131 -9.67 6.67 -32.82
C THR A 131 -8.47 7.11 -33.66
N ILE A 132 -8.27 8.42 -33.85
CA ILE A 132 -7.11 8.96 -34.56
C ILE A 132 -5.80 8.64 -33.80
N LEU A 133 -5.80 8.83 -32.48
CA LEU A 133 -4.67 8.49 -31.62
C LEU A 133 -4.33 7.01 -31.67
N SER A 134 -5.34 6.15 -31.58
CA SER A 134 -5.21 4.69 -31.66
C SER A 134 -4.62 4.26 -33.00
N ASN A 135 -5.13 4.79 -34.11
CA ASN A 135 -4.63 4.48 -35.45
C ASN A 135 -3.16 4.90 -35.60
N ARG A 136 -2.77 6.06 -35.08
CA ARG A 136 -1.38 6.53 -35.16
C ARG A 136 -0.46 5.71 -34.26
N LEU A 137 -0.86 5.45 -33.01
CA LEU A 137 -0.10 4.62 -32.08
C LEU A 137 0.08 3.19 -32.62
N SER A 138 -0.99 2.59 -33.16
CA SER A 138 -0.95 1.26 -33.78
C SER A 138 0.00 1.21 -34.99
N LYS A 139 0.01 2.24 -35.85
CA LYS A 139 0.94 2.32 -36.98
C LYS A 139 2.40 2.33 -36.52
N ILE A 140 2.71 3.07 -35.47
CA ILE A 140 4.08 3.14 -34.93
C ILE A 140 4.46 1.82 -34.25
N LEU A 141 3.58 1.24 -33.44
CA LEU A 141 3.85 -0.01 -32.71
C LEU A 141 4.02 -1.24 -33.62
N LYS A 142 3.55 -1.18 -34.88
CA LYS A 142 3.80 -2.20 -35.90
C LYS A 142 5.24 -2.22 -36.41
N LEU A 143 5.98 -1.13 -36.27
CA LEU A 143 7.40 -1.08 -36.60
C LEU A 143 8.20 -1.78 -35.50
N ASP A 144 9.34 -2.36 -35.86
CA ASP A 144 10.26 -2.93 -34.88
C ASP A 144 10.89 -1.82 -34.04
N ASN A 145 11.12 -2.07 -32.75
CA ASN A 145 11.60 -1.08 -31.78
C ASN A 145 12.91 -0.39 -32.23
N VAL A 146 13.79 -1.12 -32.91
CA VAL A 146 15.08 -0.60 -33.43
C VAL A 146 14.88 0.35 -34.61
N GLU A 147 13.81 0.17 -35.39
CA GLU A 147 13.53 0.93 -36.61
C GLU A 147 12.69 2.19 -36.35
N ARG A 148 12.08 2.31 -35.16
CA ARG A 148 11.14 3.41 -34.86
C ARG A 148 11.80 4.77 -34.85
N GLY A 149 13.09 4.89 -34.53
CA GLY A 149 13.77 6.17 -34.45
C GLY A 149 13.22 7.09 -33.34
N GLU A 150 13.97 8.13 -32.99
CA GLU A 150 13.65 8.96 -31.82
C GLU A 150 12.32 9.73 -31.97
N GLU A 151 11.97 10.17 -33.18
CA GLU A 151 10.74 10.94 -33.41
C GLU A 151 9.47 10.14 -33.10
N ASN A 152 9.43 8.88 -33.51
CA ASN A 152 8.26 8.02 -33.26
C ASN A 152 8.17 7.61 -31.79
N GLU A 153 9.30 7.35 -31.11
CA GLU A 153 9.33 7.10 -29.67
C GLU A 153 8.79 8.31 -28.89
N MET A 154 9.20 9.53 -29.27
CA MET A 154 8.65 10.76 -28.70
C MET A 154 7.14 10.92 -28.95
N ILE A 155 6.62 10.43 -30.07
CA ILE A 155 5.17 10.43 -30.35
C ILE A 155 4.45 9.44 -29.43
N ILE A 156 4.97 8.23 -29.24
CA ILE A 156 4.39 7.25 -28.30
C ILE A 156 4.30 7.86 -26.90
N GLU A 157 5.41 8.41 -26.40
CA GLU A 157 5.46 9.02 -25.07
C GLU A 157 4.43 10.16 -24.94
N ARG A 158 4.34 11.05 -25.93
CA ARG A 158 3.35 12.14 -25.95
C ARG A 158 1.92 11.63 -25.93
N ILE A 159 1.60 10.60 -26.71
CA ILE A 159 0.26 10.00 -26.72
C ILE A 159 -0.08 9.43 -25.35
N LEU A 160 0.85 8.70 -24.72
CA LEU A 160 0.65 8.15 -23.37
C LEU A 160 0.52 9.27 -22.31
N ILE A 161 1.30 10.35 -22.42
CA ILE A 161 1.20 11.53 -21.53
C ILE A 161 -0.18 12.17 -21.69
N PHE A 162 -0.67 12.30 -22.92
CA PHE A 162 -1.97 12.86 -23.20
C PHE A 162 -3.09 12.02 -22.57
N ILE A 163 -3.08 10.70 -22.79
CA ILE A 163 -4.05 9.77 -22.16
C ILE A 163 -4.03 9.93 -20.64
N ARG A 164 -2.84 9.91 -20.03
CA ARG A 164 -2.67 10.11 -18.59
C ARG A 164 -3.26 11.44 -18.12
N ASN A 165 -2.90 12.55 -18.76
CA ASN A 165 -3.34 13.88 -18.37
C ASN A 165 -4.88 13.97 -18.36
N VAL A 166 -5.54 13.44 -19.40
CA VAL A 166 -7.00 13.47 -19.48
C VAL A 166 -7.66 12.65 -18.37
N LEU A 167 -7.14 11.45 -18.09
CA LEU A 167 -7.68 10.60 -17.01
C LEU A 167 -7.44 11.21 -15.62
N GLN A 168 -6.30 11.89 -15.44
CA GLN A 168 -5.91 12.51 -14.17
C GLN A 168 -6.78 13.70 -13.76
N ILE A 169 -7.46 14.37 -14.70
CA ILE A 169 -8.36 15.48 -14.40
C ILE A 169 -9.42 15.03 -13.38
N LEU A 170 -9.51 15.79 -12.28
CA LEU A 170 -10.40 15.52 -11.16
C LEU A 170 -11.86 15.90 -11.51
N PRO A 171 -12.86 15.15 -11.01
CA PRO A 171 -14.26 15.48 -11.21
C PRO A 171 -14.63 16.77 -10.48
N ASP A 172 -15.72 17.41 -10.90
CA ASP A 172 -16.27 18.59 -10.22
C ASP A 172 -16.76 18.19 -8.81
N GLU A 173 -16.43 18.99 -7.79
CA GLU A 173 -16.91 18.74 -6.43
C GLU A 173 -18.44 18.91 -6.32
N ASN A 174 -19.06 19.60 -7.28
CA ASN A 174 -20.51 19.75 -7.38
C ASN A 174 -21.21 18.61 -8.14
N GLU A 175 -20.47 17.59 -8.56
CA GLU A 175 -21.05 16.47 -9.30
C GLU A 175 -21.94 15.60 -8.39
N LYS A 176 -23.26 15.74 -8.54
CA LYS A 176 -24.29 15.06 -7.74
C LYS A 176 -24.83 13.78 -8.38
N ARG A 177 -24.20 13.27 -9.44
CA ARG A 177 -24.63 12.03 -10.11
C ARG A 177 -24.58 10.86 -9.13
N VAL A 178 -25.62 10.04 -9.12
CA VAL A 178 -25.80 8.93 -8.18
C VAL A 178 -24.97 7.72 -8.63
N ASP A 179 -24.71 6.79 -7.72
CA ASP A 179 -24.14 5.47 -8.04
C ASP A 179 -24.85 4.79 -9.22
N ASN A 180 -24.07 4.16 -10.11
CA ASN A 180 -24.44 3.59 -11.42
C ASN A 180 -24.73 4.58 -12.57
N ASP A 181 -24.77 5.90 -12.37
CA ASP A 181 -24.80 6.84 -13.49
C ASP A 181 -23.42 6.98 -14.14
N ALA A 182 -23.40 7.12 -15.46
CA ALA A 182 -22.18 7.42 -16.22
C ALA A 182 -21.65 8.82 -15.86
N THR A 183 -20.42 8.85 -15.37
CA THR A 183 -19.66 10.08 -15.16
C THR A 183 -18.93 10.51 -16.44
N VAL A 184 -18.44 11.75 -16.46
CA VAL A 184 -17.52 12.20 -17.53
C VAL A 184 -16.28 11.30 -17.63
N HIS A 185 -15.83 10.73 -16.49
CA HIS A 185 -14.72 9.79 -16.49
C HIS A 185 -15.11 8.46 -17.17
N ASP A 186 -16.29 7.92 -16.86
CA ASP A 186 -16.83 6.70 -17.49
C ASP A 186 -17.02 6.87 -19.00
N GLU A 187 -17.48 8.03 -19.45
CA GLU A 187 -17.63 8.34 -20.89
C GLU A 187 -16.28 8.35 -21.61
N VAL A 188 -15.24 8.91 -20.98
CA VAL A 188 -13.86 8.84 -21.51
C VAL A 188 -13.36 7.39 -21.54
N LEU A 189 -13.61 6.59 -20.50
CA LEU A 189 -13.22 5.18 -20.48
C LEU A 189 -13.91 4.37 -21.59
N TYR A 190 -15.19 4.65 -21.82
CA TYR A 190 -15.94 4.06 -22.92
C TYR A 190 -15.37 4.46 -24.29
N ALA A 191 -14.99 5.72 -24.47
CA ALA A 191 -14.35 6.21 -25.69
C ALA A 191 -12.97 5.57 -25.93
N LEU A 192 -12.14 5.42 -24.89
CA LEU A 192 -10.84 4.74 -24.97
C LEU A 192 -10.96 3.26 -25.36
N ASN A 193 -11.99 2.58 -24.82
CA ASN A 193 -12.25 1.18 -25.15
C ASN A 193 -12.72 1.02 -26.59
N THR A 194 -13.73 1.80 -27.01
CA THR A 194 -14.28 1.72 -28.37
C THR A 194 -13.27 2.11 -29.45
N SER A 195 -12.27 2.93 -29.13
CA SER A 195 -11.18 3.26 -30.05
C SER A 195 -10.05 2.23 -30.12
N GLY A 196 -10.06 1.19 -29.26
CA GLY A 196 -9.00 0.18 -29.18
C GLY A 196 -7.72 0.64 -28.45
N ILE A 197 -7.74 1.76 -27.72
CA ILE A 197 -6.55 2.21 -26.96
C ILE A 197 -6.28 1.27 -25.79
N VAL A 198 -7.34 0.73 -25.17
CA VAL A 198 -7.22 -0.21 -24.06
C VAL A 198 -6.43 -1.46 -24.48
N ASP A 199 -6.71 -2.01 -25.65
CA ASP A 199 -5.98 -3.17 -26.20
C ASP A 199 -4.51 -2.83 -26.49
N LEU A 200 -4.22 -1.62 -27.00
CA LEU A 200 -2.86 -1.14 -27.21
C LEU A 200 -2.08 -0.99 -25.89
N LEU A 201 -2.74 -0.56 -24.80
CA LEU A 201 -2.12 -0.49 -23.47
C LEU A 201 -1.75 -1.88 -22.96
N VAL A 202 -2.64 -2.88 -23.13
CA VAL A 202 -2.33 -4.28 -22.79
C VAL A 202 -1.18 -4.80 -23.65
N PHE A 203 -1.16 -4.51 -24.95
CA PHE A 203 -0.07 -4.89 -25.84
C PHE A 203 1.28 -4.34 -25.38
N ILE A 204 1.37 -3.03 -25.09
CA ILE A 204 2.58 -2.39 -24.58
C ILE A 204 3.01 -3.05 -23.25
N ALA A 205 2.07 -3.27 -22.34
CA ALA A 205 2.36 -3.86 -21.03
C ALA A 205 2.83 -5.32 -21.12
N SER A 206 2.33 -6.08 -22.11
CA SER A 206 2.67 -7.50 -22.29
C SER A 206 4.01 -7.70 -22.99
N ASN A 207 4.46 -6.72 -23.76
CA ASN A 207 5.68 -6.82 -24.54
C ASN A 207 6.91 -6.32 -23.77
N ARG A 208 7.99 -7.12 -23.78
CA ARG A 208 9.26 -6.77 -23.12
C ARG A 208 10.07 -5.74 -23.89
N SER A 209 9.90 -5.61 -25.20
CA SER A 209 10.59 -4.56 -25.98
C SER A 209 10.13 -3.15 -25.57
N GLU A 210 8.91 -3.04 -25.07
CA GLU A 210 8.27 -1.77 -24.70
C GLU A 210 8.42 -1.44 -23.20
N GLN A 211 9.39 -2.06 -22.52
CA GLN A 211 9.57 -1.97 -21.08
C GLN A 211 9.71 -0.53 -20.56
N GLN A 212 10.29 0.36 -21.35
CA GLN A 212 10.43 1.78 -21.02
C GLN A 212 9.08 2.49 -20.74
N TYR A 213 7.98 1.99 -21.32
CA TYR A 213 6.65 2.58 -21.16
C TYR A 213 5.84 1.97 -20.01
N HIS A 214 6.31 0.89 -19.41
CA HIS A 214 5.52 0.10 -18.43
C HIS A 214 5.07 0.92 -17.22
N LEU A 215 5.93 1.77 -16.66
CA LEU A 215 5.57 2.62 -15.51
C LEU A 215 4.46 3.62 -15.87
N GLN A 216 4.55 4.24 -17.05
CA GLN A 216 3.55 5.17 -17.54
C GLN A 216 2.22 4.47 -17.83
N VAL A 217 2.27 3.25 -18.37
CA VAL A 217 1.07 2.42 -18.56
C VAL A 217 0.43 2.05 -17.23
N VAL A 218 1.21 1.70 -16.20
CA VAL A 218 0.67 1.44 -14.85
C VAL A 218 0.00 2.69 -14.27
N GLU A 219 0.57 3.88 -14.48
CA GLU A 219 -0.04 5.15 -14.07
C GLU A 219 -1.38 5.36 -14.78
N ILE A 220 -1.45 5.17 -16.10
CA ILE A 220 -2.69 5.25 -16.88
C ILE A 220 -3.73 4.25 -16.35
N ILE A 221 -3.35 2.99 -16.14
CA ILE A 221 -4.22 1.93 -15.62
C ILE A 221 -4.76 2.30 -14.23
N SER A 222 -3.90 2.85 -13.37
CA SER A 222 -4.32 3.29 -12.04
C SER A 222 -5.37 4.40 -12.11
N LEU A 223 -5.25 5.29 -13.10
CA LEU A 223 -6.21 6.36 -13.33
C LEU A 223 -7.50 5.83 -13.97
N MET A 224 -7.44 4.80 -14.82
CA MET A 224 -8.63 4.15 -15.39
C MET A 224 -9.50 3.49 -14.33
N LEU A 225 -8.87 2.94 -13.29
CA LEU A 225 -9.52 2.13 -12.26
C LEU A 225 -9.67 2.89 -10.92
N ARG A 226 -9.31 4.18 -10.87
CA ARG A 226 -9.20 4.95 -9.62
C ARG A 226 -10.48 5.04 -8.81
N ASP A 227 -11.63 5.05 -9.48
CA ASP A 227 -12.95 5.24 -8.88
C ASP A 227 -13.64 3.89 -8.58
N GLN A 228 -13.04 2.76 -8.99
CA GLN A 228 -13.61 1.42 -8.84
C GLN A 228 -13.18 0.74 -7.54
N SER A 229 -14.10 -0.02 -6.94
CA SER A 229 -13.76 -1.02 -5.93
C SER A 229 -13.33 -2.33 -6.61
N ALA A 230 -12.13 -2.83 -6.28
CA ALA A 230 -11.62 -4.07 -6.86
C ALA A 230 -12.52 -5.28 -6.53
N SER A 231 -13.06 -5.33 -5.31
CA SER A 231 -13.94 -6.41 -4.85
C SER A 231 -15.31 -6.42 -5.57
N GLU A 232 -15.90 -5.24 -5.82
CA GLU A 232 -17.17 -5.10 -6.52
C GLU A 232 -17.00 -5.34 -8.02
N LEU A 233 -15.92 -4.82 -8.61
CA LEU A 233 -15.59 -5.01 -10.02
C LEU A 233 -15.39 -6.51 -10.33
N ALA A 234 -14.67 -7.25 -9.49
CA ALA A 234 -14.47 -8.69 -9.65
C ALA A 234 -15.81 -9.47 -9.67
N ARG A 235 -16.78 -9.05 -8.86
CA ARG A 235 -18.10 -9.69 -8.74
C ARG A 235 -19.10 -9.25 -9.81
N SER A 236 -18.83 -8.15 -10.52
CA SER A 236 -19.71 -7.66 -11.58
C SER A 236 -19.89 -8.72 -12.69
N GLY A 237 -21.11 -8.92 -13.16
CA GLY A 237 -21.43 -9.92 -14.19
C GLY A 237 -22.49 -9.40 -15.16
N LEU A 238 -22.59 -10.06 -16.34
CA LEU A 238 -23.57 -9.68 -17.38
C LEU A 238 -25.01 -9.64 -16.85
N GLN A 239 -25.33 -10.51 -15.89
CA GLN A 239 -26.59 -10.47 -15.16
C GLN A 239 -26.31 -9.96 -13.74
N ARG A 240 -27.04 -8.91 -13.34
CA ARG A 240 -27.15 -8.54 -11.92
C ARG A 240 -27.57 -9.79 -11.15
N SER A 241 -26.74 -10.23 -10.22
CA SER A 241 -27.09 -11.38 -9.38
C SER A 241 -28.38 -11.06 -8.62
N LEU A 242 -29.23 -12.06 -8.39
CA LEU A 242 -30.45 -11.88 -7.57
C LEU A 242 -30.09 -11.27 -6.21
N SER A 243 -28.94 -11.67 -5.64
CA SER A 243 -28.40 -11.11 -4.40
C SER A 243 -28.00 -9.64 -4.48
N GLU A 244 -27.50 -9.14 -5.63
CA GLU A 244 -27.17 -7.72 -5.82
C GLU A 244 -28.46 -6.90 -5.88
N LYS A 245 -29.48 -7.38 -6.59
CA LYS A 245 -30.80 -6.72 -6.62
C LYS A 245 -31.46 -6.67 -5.24
N GLU A 246 -31.47 -7.79 -4.52
CA GLU A 246 -32.01 -7.87 -3.16
C GLU A 246 -31.29 -6.92 -2.21
N LYS A 247 -29.95 -6.83 -2.28
CA LYS A 247 -29.17 -5.90 -1.46
C LYS A 247 -29.41 -4.43 -1.82
N ASP A 248 -29.52 -4.12 -3.11
CA ASP A 248 -29.86 -2.76 -3.56
C ASP A 248 -31.27 -2.36 -3.07
N GLU A 249 -32.23 -3.28 -3.15
CA GLU A 249 -33.58 -3.07 -2.62
C GLU A 249 -33.57 -2.90 -1.10
N GLU A 250 -32.84 -3.74 -0.36
CA GLU A 250 -32.68 -3.62 1.10
C GLU A 250 -32.03 -2.30 1.52
N THR A 251 -30.97 -1.88 0.83
CA THR A 251 -30.28 -0.61 1.13
C THR A 251 -31.17 0.60 0.82
N LEU A 252 -31.91 0.57 -0.29
CA LEU A 252 -32.90 1.58 -0.63
C LEU A 252 -34.04 1.63 0.39
N LEU A 253 -34.55 0.48 0.82
CA LEU A 253 -35.57 0.38 1.86
C LEU A 253 -35.05 0.90 3.21
N ALA A 254 -33.84 0.53 3.62
CA ALA A 254 -33.22 1.02 4.84
C ALA A 254 -33.01 2.55 4.79
N ALA A 255 -32.56 3.08 3.65
CA ALA A 255 -32.42 4.53 3.44
C ALA A 255 -33.77 5.25 3.53
N ARG A 256 -34.81 4.72 2.88
CA ARG A 256 -36.18 5.25 2.93
C ARG A 256 -36.76 5.20 4.35
N LEU A 257 -36.55 4.10 5.07
CA LEU A 257 -37.01 3.97 6.46
C LEU A 257 -36.31 4.97 7.37
N LYS A 258 -34.99 5.15 7.22
CA LYS A 258 -34.21 6.14 7.97
C LYS A 258 -34.62 7.57 7.65
N GLU A 259 -34.94 7.88 6.40
CA GLU A 259 -35.47 9.19 6.01
C GLU A 259 -36.86 9.42 6.61
N LYS A 260 -37.74 8.41 6.55
CA LYS A 260 -39.06 8.45 7.17
C LYS A 260 -38.96 8.64 8.68
N GLU A 261 -38.07 7.92 9.35
CA GLU A 261 -37.80 8.06 10.79
C GLU A 261 -37.28 9.45 11.13
N LYS A 262 -36.29 9.98 10.39
CA LYS A 262 -35.82 11.37 10.57
C LYS A 262 -36.93 12.39 10.33
N LYS A 263 -37.80 12.17 9.34
CA LYS A 263 -38.95 13.03 9.06
C LYS A 263 -39.94 12.97 10.22
N ILE A 264 -40.26 11.78 10.72
CA ILE A 264 -41.14 11.59 11.89
C ILE A 264 -40.50 12.20 13.14
N GLU A 265 -39.20 12.06 13.37
CA GLU A 265 -38.50 12.70 14.48
C GLU A 265 -38.52 14.22 14.37
N ARG A 266 -38.28 14.78 13.18
CA ARG A 266 -38.37 16.23 12.95
C ARG A 266 -39.80 16.71 13.22
N VAL A 267 -40.80 16.00 12.71
CA VAL A 267 -42.21 16.29 12.99
C VAL A 267 -42.49 16.15 14.49
N ARG A 268 -42.03 15.11 15.18
CA ARG A 268 -42.21 14.97 16.64
C ARG A 268 -41.51 16.07 17.45
N LYS A 269 -40.32 16.52 17.02
CA LYS A 269 -39.52 17.55 17.69
C LYS A 269 -40.06 18.97 17.45
N TYR A 270 -40.69 19.22 16.31
CA TYR A 270 -41.12 20.57 15.89
C TYR A 270 -42.63 20.73 15.73
N ALA A 271 -43.40 19.64 15.72
CA ALA A 271 -44.86 19.61 15.76
C ALA A 271 -45.32 19.13 17.14
N GLU A 272 -44.85 19.80 18.20
CA GLU A 272 -45.70 19.92 19.37
C GLU A 272 -47.01 20.60 18.92
N ALA A 273 -48.15 20.19 19.49
CA ALA A 273 -49.47 20.69 19.10
C ALA A 273 -49.68 22.21 19.33
N ARG A 274 -48.63 22.94 19.75
CA ARG A 274 -48.66 24.35 20.14
C ARG A 274 -47.42 25.08 19.59
N HIS A 275 -47.57 26.38 19.35
CA HIS A 275 -46.53 27.21 18.74
C HIS A 275 -45.25 27.30 19.59
N SER A 276 -44.12 27.66 18.97
CA SER A 276 -42.80 27.77 19.63
C SER A 276 -42.74 28.63 20.90
N HIS A 277 -43.68 29.56 21.09
CA HIS A 277 -43.80 30.42 22.28
C HIS A 277 -44.59 29.79 23.43
N PHE A 278 -45.14 28.59 23.27
CA PHE A 278 -45.88 27.87 24.31
C PHE A 278 -44.91 26.94 25.08
N GLY A 279 -43.92 27.54 25.75
CA GLY A 279 -42.99 26.80 26.61
C GLY A 279 -43.53 26.72 28.03
N GLY A 280 -43.83 25.51 28.53
CA GLY A 280 -44.09 25.31 29.95
C GLY A 280 -42.82 25.53 30.77
N THR A 281 -42.93 26.19 31.92
CA THR A 281 -41.81 26.36 32.87
C THR A 281 -41.90 25.28 33.93
N TYR A 282 -40.89 24.43 34.00
CA TYR A 282 -40.75 23.33 34.94
C TYR A 282 -39.65 23.63 35.95
N VAL A 283 -39.79 23.12 37.16
CA VAL A 283 -38.77 23.22 38.21
C VAL A 283 -38.15 21.85 38.42
N VAL A 284 -36.82 21.76 38.32
CA VAL A 284 -36.08 20.53 38.63
C VAL A 284 -35.87 20.48 40.14
N GLN A 285 -36.61 19.60 40.81
CA GLN A 285 -36.46 19.38 42.24
C GLN A 285 -35.06 18.84 42.55
N ASN A 286 -34.50 19.26 43.69
CA ASN A 286 -33.17 18.85 44.18
C ASN A 286 -31.97 19.29 43.33
N MET A 287 -32.14 20.22 42.39
CA MET A 287 -31.04 20.92 41.73
C MET A 287 -31.15 22.42 41.95
N LYS A 288 -30.12 23.01 42.55
CA LYS A 288 -30.01 24.47 42.69
C LYS A 288 -29.47 25.08 41.40
N ALA A 289 -30.02 26.23 41.03
CA ALA A 289 -29.48 27.10 39.99
C ALA A 289 -28.27 27.88 40.53
N ILE A 290 -27.96 29.02 39.94
CA ILE A 290 -27.00 29.97 40.52
C ILE A 290 -27.66 30.61 41.75
N GLY A 291 -27.27 30.18 42.96
CA GLY A 291 -27.81 30.65 44.24
C GLY A 291 -28.63 29.61 44.99
N GLU A 292 -29.63 30.05 45.78
CA GLU A 292 -30.51 29.17 46.57
C GLU A 292 -31.76 28.66 45.82
N ASN A 293 -32.07 29.27 44.67
CA ASN A 293 -33.27 28.95 43.89
C ASN A 293 -33.13 27.61 43.15
N GLN A 294 -34.25 26.91 42.99
CA GLN A 294 -34.30 25.66 42.21
C GLN A 294 -34.15 25.94 40.71
N LEU A 295 -33.58 24.99 39.98
CA LEU A 295 -33.31 25.11 38.54
C LEU A 295 -34.61 25.12 37.71
N LEU A 296 -34.78 26.16 36.90
CA LEU A 296 -35.89 26.29 35.94
C LEU A 296 -35.52 25.65 34.59
N CYS A 297 -36.47 24.94 33.99
CA CYS A 297 -36.34 24.25 32.71
C CYS A 297 -37.57 24.51 31.84
N HIS A 298 -37.37 24.80 30.56
CA HIS A 298 -38.49 25.09 29.63
C HIS A 298 -38.91 23.88 28.78
N LYS A 299 -38.38 22.70 29.09
CA LYS A 299 -38.70 21.43 28.42
C LYS A 299 -38.96 20.35 29.49
N PRO A 300 -40.02 19.53 29.36
CA PRO A 300 -40.24 18.42 30.27
C PRO A 300 -39.21 17.32 29.98
N TYR A 301 -38.32 17.06 30.93
CA TYR A 301 -37.36 15.96 30.83
C TYR A 301 -37.98 14.69 31.44
N GLN A 302 -38.11 13.60 30.67
CA GLN A 302 -38.59 12.32 31.18
C GLN A 302 -37.54 11.61 32.07
N LYS A 303 -36.25 11.92 31.90
CA LYS A 303 -35.13 11.37 32.68
C LYS A 303 -34.10 12.47 32.96
N ILE A 304 -33.47 12.44 34.14
CA ILE A 304 -32.42 13.40 34.54
C ILE A 304 -31.20 13.33 33.60
N GLU A 305 -30.89 12.16 33.04
CA GLU A 305 -29.80 11.98 32.06
C GLU A 305 -30.00 12.82 30.78
N ALA A 306 -31.25 13.20 30.47
CA ALA A 306 -31.56 14.06 29.34
C ALA A 306 -31.30 15.55 29.63
N LEU A 307 -31.04 15.92 30.89
CA LEU A 307 -30.68 17.27 31.32
C LEU A 307 -29.22 17.56 30.97
N ASN A 308 -28.96 17.88 29.70
CA ASN A 308 -27.62 18.17 29.21
C ASN A 308 -27.44 19.69 28.98
N PHE A 309 -26.79 20.35 29.94
CA PHE A 309 -26.45 21.78 29.89
C PHE A 309 -25.48 22.17 28.75
N GLY A 310 -24.95 21.19 28.01
CA GLY A 310 -24.06 21.39 26.87
C GLY A 310 -24.78 21.41 25.51
N GLN A 311 -26.06 21.04 25.43
CA GLN A 311 -26.78 21.00 24.15
C GLN A 311 -27.04 22.38 23.56
N ASP A 312 -27.39 23.35 24.40
CA ASP A 312 -27.66 24.74 24.00
C ASP A 312 -26.41 25.63 24.00
N LYS A 313 -25.25 25.10 24.44
CA LYS A 313 -23.98 25.81 24.28
C LYS A 313 -23.65 25.85 22.79
N LYS A 314 -23.52 27.07 22.23
CA LYS A 314 -23.01 27.28 20.87
C LYS A 314 -21.69 26.50 20.73
N LYS A 315 -21.69 25.42 19.95
CA LYS A 315 -20.48 24.64 19.68
C LYS A 315 -19.45 25.58 19.07
N VAL A 316 -18.38 25.86 19.81
CA VAL A 316 -17.27 26.67 19.30
C VAL A 316 -16.65 25.91 18.13
N SER A 317 -16.67 26.51 16.94
CA SER A 317 -16.08 25.89 15.75
C SER A 317 -14.60 25.61 16.01
N LYS A 318 -14.17 24.35 15.89
CA LYS A 318 -12.75 24.01 15.96
C LYS A 318 -11.96 24.84 14.91
N PRO A 319 -10.85 25.48 15.30
CA PRO A 319 -10.03 26.26 14.37
C PRO A 319 -9.53 25.35 13.24
N LYS A 320 -9.39 25.89 12.01
CA LYS A 320 -9.10 25.11 10.80
C LYS A 320 -7.89 24.16 10.96
N ASN A 321 -6.86 24.59 11.69
CA ASN A 321 -5.61 23.84 11.90
C ASN A 321 -5.72 22.68 12.92
N LYS A 322 -6.85 22.59 13.65
CA LYS A 322 -7.15 21.50 14.60
C LYS A 322 -8.33 20.64 14.13
N ARG A 323 -8.73 20.78 12.86
CA ARG A 323 -9.77 19.95 12.28
C ARG A 323 -9.16 18.62 11.87
N PRO A 324 -9.88 17.51 12.06
CA PRO A 324 -9.40 16.21 11.63
C PRO A 324 -9.23 16.18 10.11
N MET A 325 -8.28 15.37 9.62
CA MET A 325 -8.05 15.25 8.19
C MET A 325 -9.30 14.67 7.50
N TRP A 326 -9.65 15.24 6.34
CA TRP A 326 -10.78 14.76 5.56
C TRP A 326 -10.49 13.37 4.98
N ASP A 327 -11.48 12.48 4.99
CA ASP A 327 -11.35 11.15 4.40
C ASP A 327 -11.16 11.26 2.87
N PRO A 328 -10.37 10.37 2.25
CA PRO A 328 -10.31 10.29 0.79
C PRO A 328 -11.74 10.18 0.21
N ARG A 329 -11.99 10.75 -0.97
CA ARG A 329 -13.27 10.52 -1.67
C ARG A 329 -13.48 9.01 -1.78
N GLY A 330 -14.69 8.57 -1.44
CA GLY A 330 -15.07 7.16 -1.43
C GLY A 330 -15.04 6.57 -2.84
N GLU A 331 -14.91 5.25 -2.90
CA GLU A 331 -15.10 4.46 -4.13
C GLU A 331 -16.56 4.65 -4.60
N ARG A 332 -16.76 4.72 -5.92
CA ARG A 332 -18.07 4.91 -6.55
C ARG A 332 -18.37 3.71 -7.44
N THR A 333 -19.64 3.39 -7.60
CA THR A 333 -20.05 2.40 -8.59
C THR A 333 -20.31 3.07 -9.94
N SER A 334 -19.53 2.71 -10.96
CA SER A 334 -19.76 3.13 -12.35
C SER A 334 -20.91 2.36 -13.01
N ALA A 335 -21.38 2.89 -14.14
CA ALA A 335 -22.35 2.21 -15.00
C ALA A 335 -21.91 0.78 -15.34
N LEU A 336 -22.87 -0.15 -15.42
CA LEU A 336 -22.59 -1.59 -15.59
C LEU A 336 -21.75 -1.89 -16.84
N SER A 337 -22.02 -1.20 -17.96
CA SER A 337 -21.25 -1.37 -19.20
C SER A 337 -19.75 -1.09 -19.00
N VAL A 338 -19.42 0.00 -18.30
CA VAL A 338 -18.04 0.37 -17.98
C VAL A 338 -17.42 -0.61 -16.98
N ARG A 339 -18.18 -1.08 -15.99
CA ARG A 339 -17.70 -2.13 -15.08
C ARG A 339 -17.34 -3.42 -15.80
N LEU A 340 -18.13 -3.84 -16.80
CA LEU A 340 -17.83 -5.02 -17.60
C LEU A 340 -16.54 -4.83 -18.43
N ILE A 341 -16.39 -3.68 -19.09
CA ILE A 341 -15.17 -3.32 -19.84
C ILE A 341 -13.94 -3.36 -18.93
N LEU A 342 -14.01 -2.68 -17.77
CA LEU A 342 -12.89 -2.63 -16.83
C LEU A 342 -12.59 -4.01 -16.23
N LYS A 343 -13.61 -4.84 -15.99
CA LYS A 343 -13.42 -6.22 -15.53
C LYS A 343 -12.69 -7.08 -16.57
N GLU A 344 -13.12 -7.03 -17.83
CA GLU A 344 -12.47 -7.75 -18.92
C GLU A 344 -11.00 -7.32 -19.06
N PHE A 345 -10.76 -6.01 -19.04
CA PHE A 345 -9.41 -5.45 -19.03
C PHE A 345 -8.57 -5.97 -17.85
N CYS A 346 -9.09 -5.96 -16.62
CA CYS A 346 -8.35 -6.44 -15.45
C CYS A 346 -7.99 -7.93 -15.58
N ILE A 347 -8.88 -8.74 -16.14
CA ILE A 347 -8.63 -10.17 -16.38
C ILE A 347 -7.50 -10.31 -17.40
N GLU A 348 -7.56 -9.61 -18.52
CA GLU A 348 -6.54 -9.69 -19.57
C GLU A 348 -5.17 -9.22 -19.05
N PHE A 349 -5.13 -8.07 -18.35
CA PHE A 349 -3.90 -7.53 -17.78
C PHE A 349 -3.25 -8.48 -16.76
N LEU A 350 -4.04 -9.11 -15.88
CA LEU A 350 -3.54 -10.11 -14.93
C LEU A 350 -2.97 -11.35 -15.64
N ASN A 351 -3.59 -11.79 -16.74
CA ASN A 351 -3.12 -12.94 -17.51
C ASN A 351 -1.85 -12.63 -18.30
N ALA A 352 -1.78 -11.46 -18.94
CA ALA A 352 -0.78 -11.17 -19.97
C ALA A 352 0.43 -10.36 -19.47
N ALA A 353 0.25 -9.42 -18.52
CA ALA A 353 1.23 -8.37 -18.27
C ALA A 353 1.60 -8.12 -16.80
N TYR A 354 0.72 -8.40 -15.84
CA TYR A 354 0.89 -7.98 -14.43
C TYR A 354 2.25 -8.36 -13.83
N ASN A 355 2.62 -9.65 -13.86
CA ASN A 355 3.85 -10.12 -13.25
C ASN A 355 5.12 -9.47 -13.86
N PRO A 356 5.33 -9.48 -15.20
CA PRO A 356 6.46 -8.78 -15.83
C PRO A 356 6.53 -7.28 -15.49
N VAL A 357 5.40 -6.58 -15.57
CA VAL A 357 5.31 -5.14 -15.33
C VAL A 357 5.63 -4.81 -13.87
N MET A 358 5.06 -5.54 -12.92
CA MET A 358 5.33 -5.34 -11.49
C MET A 358 6.78 -5.69 -11.13
N LYS A 359 7.37 -6.70 -11.78
CA LYS A 359 8.80 -7.03 -11.60
C LYS A 359 9.70 -5.88 -12.04
N TYR A 360 9.43 -5.31 -13.21
CA TYR A 360 10.18 -4.17 -13.70
C TYR A 360 9.99 -2.95 -12.80
N ALA A 361 8.75 -2.61 -12.46
CA ALA A 361 8.46 -1.48 -11.58
C ALA A 361 9.15 -1.63 -10.21
N LYS A 362 9.15 -2.84 -9.62
CA LYS A 362 9.90 -3.17 -8.40
C LYS A 362 11.41 -2.91 -8.59
N SER A 363 11.98 -3.36 -9.71
CA SER A 363 13.42 -3.15 -9.99
C SER A 363 13.77 -1.67 -10.09
N CYS A 364 12.95 -0.84 -10.74
CA CYS A 364 13.14 0.61 -10.82
C CYS A 364 13.15 1.24 -9.42
N ILE A 365 12.16 0.90 -8.58
CA ILE A 365 12.04 1.43 -7.21
C ILE A 365 13.25 1.02 -6.36
N VAL A 366 13.73 -0.22 -6.47
CA VAL A 366 14.85 -0.74 -5.66
C VAL A 366 16.19 -0.17 -6.12
N SER A 367 16.41 -0.05 -7.43
CA SER A 367 17.67 0.47 -8.00
C SER A 367 17.87 1.96 -7.73
N GLY A 368 16.84 2.70 -7.29
CA GLY A 368 16.93 4.14 -7.01
C GLY A 368 17.24 4.99 -8.25
N ALA A 369 17.19 4.38 -9.44
CA ALA A 369 17.44 5.03 -10.71
C ALA A 369 16.17 5.81 -11.10
N GLN A 370 16.16 7.10 -10.76
CA GLN A 370 15.15 8.07 -11.19
C GLN A 370 13.68 7.80 -10.82
N THR A 371 13.40 7.09 -9.72
CA THR A 371 11.99 6.86 -9.36
C THR A 371 11.35 8.11 -8.79
N ASN A 372 10.38 8.67 -9.53
CA ASN A 372 9.51 9.70 -8.98
C ASN A 372 8.66 9.09 -7.85
N GLN A 373 8.44 9.83 -6.76
CA GLN A 373 7.59 9.37 -5.66
C GLN A 373 6.14 9.03 -6.12
N SER A 374 5.71 9.58 -7.26
CA SER A 374 4.46 9.23 -7.94
C SER A 374 4.46 7.79 -8.47
N GLU A 375 5.57 7.31 -9.02
CA GLU A 375 5.70 5.95 -9.58
C GLU A 375 5.60 4.90 -8.48
N THR A 376 6.27 5.11 -7.34
CA THR A 376 6.13 4.25 -6.16
C THR A 376 4.70 4.22 -5.64
N THR A 377 4.01 5.38 -5.65
CA THR A 377 2.60 5.46 -5.27
C THR A 377 1.74 4.63 -6.24
N CYS A 378 1.99 4.70 -7.55
CA CYS A 378 1.28 3.91 -8.55
C CYS A 378 1.53 2.41 -8.39
N TYR A 379 2.77 2.00 -8.10
CA TYR A 379 3.12 0.60 -7.80
C TYR A 379 2.34 0.06 -6.59
N LEU A 380 2.31 0.80 -5.47
CA LEU A 380 1.58 0.40 -4.27
C LEU A 380 0.07 0.33 -4.52
N TRP A 381 -0.46 1.27 -5.32
CA TRP A 381 -1.87 1.23 -5.73
C TRP A 381 -2.18 0.01 -6.58
N ALA A 382 -1.35 -0.29 -7.59
CA ALA A 382 -1.54 -1.42 -8.50
C ALA A 382 -1.41 -2.76 -7.75
N LEU A 383 -0.45 -2.87 -6.83
CA LEU A 383 -0.30 -4.02 -5.94
C LEU A 383 -1.60 -4.25 -5.18
N ARG A 384 -2.10 -3.23 -4.45
CA ARG A 384 -3.34 -3.34 -3.69
C ARG A 384 -4.51 -3.75 -4.58
N PHE A 385 -4.75 -3.02 -5.66
CA PHE A 385 -5.95 -3.18 -6.49
C PHE A 385 -6.02 -4.55 -7.16
N PHE A 386 -4.94 -4.97 -7.84
CA PHE A 386 -4.94 -6.20 -8.62
C PHE A 386 -4.87 -7.47 -7.75
N MET A 387 -4.21 -7.40 -6.60
CA MET A 387 -4.23 -8.52 -5.63
C MET A 387 -5.63 -8.69 -5.02
N GLU A 388 -6.27 -7.58 -4.65
CA GLU A 388 -7.66 -7.58 -4.15
C GLU A 388 -8.63 -8.12 -5.21
N PHE A 389 -8.49 -7.67 -6.47
CA PHE A 389 -9.30 -8.15 -7.59
C PHE A 389 -9.11 -9.65 -7.82
N ASN A 390 -7.87 -10.14 -7.88
CA ASN A 390 -7.56 -11.55 -8.06
C ASN A 390 -8.16 -12.41 -6.93
N ARG A 391 -8.08 -11.94 -5.69
CA ARG A 391 -8.66 -12.62 -4.51
C ARG A 391 -10.19 -12.76 -4.60
N HIS A 392 -10.89 -11.81 -5.22
CA HIS A 392 -12.35 -11.81 -5.31
C HIS A 392 -12.92 -12.41 -6.60
N TYR A 393 -12.16 -12.48 -7.69
CA TYR A 393 -12.63 -13.01 -8.98
C TYR A 393 -12.49 -14.53 -9.08
N LYS A 394 -11.25 -15.02 -9.23
CA LYS A 394 -10.87 -16.44 -9.29
C LYS A 394 -9.46 -16.55 -8.75
N PHE A 395 -9.35 -16.69 -7.44
CA PHE A 395 -8.08 -16.61 -6.75
C PHE A 395 -7.09 -17.66 -7.28
N GLU A 396 -6.12 -17.20 -8.04
CA GLU A 396 -5.03 -18.02 -8.55
C GLU A 396 -3.71 -17.29 -8.30
N VAL A 397 -2.80 -17.94 -7.57
CA VAL A 397 -1.52 -17.33 -7.16
C VAL A 397 -0.61 -17.05 -8.34
N LYS A 398 -0.75 -17.80 -9.45
CA LYS A 398 0.06 -17.63 -10.66
C LYS A 398 -0.03 -16.21 -11.24
N TYR A 399 -1.17 -15.53 -11.09
CA TYR A 399 -1.37 -14.18 -11.63
C TYR A 399 -0.71 -13.08 -10.80
N VAL A 400 -0.37 -13.35 -9.55
CA VAL A 400 0.17 -12.37 -8.61
C VAL A 400 1.44 -12.87 -7.92
N SER A 401 2.13 -13.83 -8.54
CA SER A 401 3.30 -14.49 -7.96
C SER A 401 4.46 -13.53 -7.73
N GLU A 402 4.60 -12.48 -8.54
CA GLU A 402 5.67 -11.49 -8.39
C GLU A 402 5.47 -10.61 -7.14
N THR A 403 4.22 -10.26 -6.81
CA THR A 403 3.90 -9.33 -5.72
C THR A 403 3.72 -10.00 -4.36
N ILE A 404 3.69 -11.33 -4.31
CA ILE A 404 3.59 -12.11 -3.07
C ILE A 404 4.92 -12.77 -2.68
N SER A 405 5.87 -11.95 -2.26
CA SER A 405 7.20 -12.40 -1.80
C SER A 405 7.65 -11.66 -0.56
N THR A 406 8.64 -12.21 0.16
CA THR A 406 9.24 -11.56 1.34
C THR A 406 9.89 -10.23 1.01
N GLU A 407 10.45 -10.09 -0.21
CA GLU A 407 11.00 -8.84 -0.72
C GLU A 407 9.94 -7.75 -0.83
N VAL A 408 8.73 -8.10 -1.28
CA VAL A 408 7.64 -7.13 -1.43
C VAL A 408 7.08 -6.72 -0.07
N PHE A 409 6.99 -7.64 0.89
CA PHE A 409 6.67 -7.28 2.28
C PHE A 409 7.68 -6.27 2.86
N HIS A 410 8.98 -6.51 2.63
CA HIS A 410 10.04 -5.59 3.03
C HIS A 410 9.91 -4.24 2.34
N LEU A 411 9.67 -4.24 1.02
CA LEU A 411 9.52 -3.02 0.24
C LEU A 411 8.36 -2.16 0.76
N VAL A 412 7.18 -2.74 0.95
CA VAL A 412 6.00 -2.02 1.43
C VAL A 412 6.23 -1.48 2.85
N GLN A 413 6.83 -2.28 3.73
CA GLN A 413 7.16 -1.85 5.09
C GLN A 413 8.16 -0.67 5.09
N ARG A 414 9.22 -0.74 4.30
CA ARG A 414 10.18 0.35 4.15
C ARG A 414 9.54 1.64 3.62
N GLN A 415 8.58 1.53 2.70
CA GLN A 415 7.83 2.69 2.21
C GLN A 415 6.91 3.27 3.29
N MET A 416 6.29 2.44 4.13
CA MET A 416 5.49 2.90 5.26
C MET A 416 6.33 3.70 6.26
N ASP A 417 7.51 3.20 6.63
CA ASP A 417 8.44 3.90 7.51
C ASP A 417 8.88 5.23 6.90
N HIS A 418 9.30 5.22 5.62
CA HIS A 418 9.70 6.42 4.91
C HIS A 418 8.59 7.47 4.87
N TYR A 419 7.35 7.09 4.53
CA TYR A 419 6.24 8.05 4.51
C TYR A 419 5.91 8.59 5.89
N TYR A 420 6.03 7.78 6.93
CA TYR A 420 5.86 8.24 8.30
C TYR A 420 6.97 9.23 8.73
N GLU A 421 8.23 8.96 8.40
CA GLU A 421 9.34 9.90 8.61
C GLU A 421 9.12 11.22 7.87
N MET A 422 8.60 11.18 6.64
CA MET A 422 8.28 12.38 5.85
C MET A 422 7.12 13.19 6.45
N ILE A 423 6.16 12.56 7.12
CA ILE A 423 5.11 13.28 7.89
C ILE A 423 5.72 14.09 9.06
N ILE A 424 6.81 13.59 9.65
CA ILE A 424 7.49 14.24 10.78
C ILE A 424 8.39 15.38 10.29
N THR A 425 9.16 15.15 9.22
CA THR A 425 10.16 16.09 8.70
C THR A 425 9.54 17.19 7.83
N ASP A 426 8.70 16.82 6.85
CA ASP A 426 8.07 17.75 5.90
C ASP A 426 6.67 18.19 6.37
N LYS A 427 6.67 19.13 7.32
CA LYS A 427 5.45 19.71 7.89
C LYS A 427 4.56 20.44 6.87
N LYS A 428 5.08 20.82 5.70
CA LYS A 428 4.30 21.54 4.68
C LYS A 428 3.42 20.60 3.86
N ARG A 429 3.86 19.36 3.63
CA ARG A 429 3.15 18.37 2.79
C ARG A 429 2.54 17.21 3.59
N ILE A 430 2.20 17.42 4.87
CA ILE A 430 1.55 16.40 5.72
C ILE A 430 0.37 15.69 5.01
N PRO A 431 -0.57 16.37 4.34
CA PRO A 431 -1.70 15.70 3.70
C PRO A 431 -1.28 14.76 2.56
N LEU A 432 -0.21 15.09 1.83
CA LEU A 432 0.32 14.25 0.75
C LEU A 432 0.94 12.98 1.32
N TRP A 433 1.84 13.13 2.30
CA TRP A 433 2.53 12.01 2.93
C TRP A 433 1.57 11.09 3.69
N SER A 434 0.54 11.66 4.32
CA SER A 434 -0.52 10.90 4.99
C SER A 434 -1.34 10.03 4.01
N ARG A 435 -1.66 10.56 2.82
CA ARG A 435 -2.31 9.78 1.74
C ARG A 435 -1.42 8.65 1.22
N ARG A 436 -0.12 8.90 1.05
CA ARG A 436 0.86 7.88 0.64
C ARG A 436 1.02 6.78 1.69
N LEU A 437 1.12 7.15 2.96
CA LEU A 437 1.16 6.20 4.09
C LEU A 437 -0.11 5.35 4.13
N HIS A 438 -1.29 5.97 3.95
CA HIS A 438 -2.56 5.24 3.91
C HIS A 438 -2.60 4.22 2.77
N LEU A 439 -2.12 4.60 1.58
CA LEU A 439 -2.02 3.68 0.45
C LEU A 439 -1.08 2.50 0.73
N ALA A 440 0.09 2.77 1.32
CA ALA A 440 1.06 1.73 1.68
C ALA A 440 0.48 0.76 2.73
N LEU A 441 -0.24 1.29 3.73
CA LEU A 441 -0.95 0.48 4.72
C LEU A 441 -2.00 -0.43 4.05
N LYS A 442 -2.79 0.09 3.11
CA LYS A 442 -3.78 -0.73 2.37
C LYS A 442 -3.09 -1.80 1.52
N ALA A 443 -1.95 -1.49 0.89
CA ALA A 443 -1.16 -2.48 0.17
C ALA A 443 -0.66 -3.59 1.12
N TYR A 444 -0.14 -3.23 2.30
CA TYR A 444 0.27 -4.20 3.32
C TYR A 444 -0.89 -5.07 3.81
N GLN A 445 -2.06 -4.45 4.03
CA GLN A 445 -3.28 -5.14 4.40
C GLN A 445 -3.69 -6.20 3.36
N GLU A 446 -3.61 -5.88 2.07
CA GLU A 446 -3.95 -6.82 0.99
C GLU A 446 -2.92 -7.97 0.87
N LEU A 447 -1.64 -7.71 1.14
CA LEU A 447 -0.64 -8.78 1.26
C LEU A 447 -1.02 -9.78 2.37
N LEU A 448 -1.48 -9.29 3.53
CA LEU A 448 -1.95 -10.15 4.62
C LEU A 448 -3.21 -10.95 4.23
N TYR A 449 -4.19 -10.31 3.58
CA TYR A 449 -5.39 -11.00 3.10
C TYR A 449 -5.06 -12.08 2.07
N THR A 450 -4.13 -11.80 1.16
CA THR A 450 -3.65 -12.76 0.17
C THR A 450 -2.99 -13.95 0.86
N LEU A 451 -2.14 -13.74 1.88
CA LEU A 451 -1.57 -14.83 2.68
C LEU A 451 -2.64 -15.67 3.41
N MET A 452 -3.75 -15.06 3.83
CA MET A 452 -4.88 -15.81 4.41
C MET A 452 -5.61 -16.66 3.35
N ALA A 453 -5.80 -16.15 2.14
CA ALA A 453 -6.37 -16.90 1.02
C ALA A 453 -5.45 -18.05 0.57
N MET A 454 -4.12 -17.84 0.55
CA MET A 454 -3.15 -18.89 0.21
C MET A 454 -3.23 -20.09 1.16
N ASP A 455 -3.52 -19.89 2.45
CA ASP A 455 -3.69 -20.99 3.40
C ASP A 455 -4.87 -21.91 3.10
N GLN A 456 -5.90 -21.34 2.47
CA GLN A 456 -7.14 -22.05 2.13
C GLN A 456 -7.06 -22.71 0.75
N SER A 457 -5.97 -22.48 0.00
CA SER A 457 -5.78 -23.08 -1.31
C SER A 457 -5.65 -24.60 -1.25
N THR A 458 -6.12 -25.27 -2.31
CA THR A 458 -6.04 -26.72 -2.46
C THR A 458 -4.60 -27.18 -2.72
N ASP A 459 -3.81 -26.34 -3.38
CA ASP A 459 -2.41 -26.63 -3.72
C ASP A 459 -1.51 -26.66 -2.47
N ARG A 460 -0.71 -27.72 -2.37
CA ARG A 460 0.28 -27.88 -1.31
C ARG A 460 1.43 -26.89 -1.46
N GLY A 461 1.89 -26.63 -2.68
CA GLY A 461 3.01 -25.71 -2.93
C GLY A 461 2.71 -24.30 -2.43
N VAL A 462 1.54 -23.77 -2.82
CA VAL A 462 1.05 -22.45 -2.35
C VAL A 462 0.96 -22.37 -0.83
N ARG A 463 0.47 -23.42 -0.15
CA ARG A 463 0.39 -23.44 1.32
C ARG A 463 1.77 -23.48 1.99
N GLU A 464 2.74 -24.17 1.40
CA GLU A 464 4.11 -24.19 1.90
C GLU A 464 4.78 -22.82 1.72
N SER A 465 4.63 -22.17 0.56
CA SER A 465 5.10 -20.79 0.35
C SER A 465 4.48 -19.80 1.34
N SER A 466 3.16 -19.90 1.59
CA SER A 466 2.46 -19.10 2.60
C SER A 466 3.07 -19.28 4.01
N LYS A 467 3.41 -20.52 4.40
CA LYS A 467 4.06 -20.79 5.71
C LYS A 467 5.44 -20.15 5.80
N VAL A 468 6.24 -20.22 4.74
CA VAL A 468 7.59 -19.60 4.70
C VAL A 468 7.49 -18.09 4.86
N ILE A 469 6.60 -17.44 4.09
CA ILE A 469 6.40 -15.99 4.17
C ILE A 469 5.88 -15.61 5.57
N LYS A 470 4.92 -16.34 6.13
CA LYS A 470 4.42 -16.09 7.49
C LYS A 470 5.49 -16.22 8.56
N SER A 471 6.34 -17.23 8.45
CA SER A 471 7.48 -17.38 9.36
C SER A 471 8.34 -16.11 9.35
N ASN A 472 8.71 -15.63 8.16
CA ASN A 472 9.51 -14.41 8.05
C ASN A 472 8.76 -13.18 8.60
N VAL A 473 7.49 -13.02 8.27
CA VAL A 473 6.66 -11.90 8.76
C VAL A 473 6.54 -11.89 10.30
N PHE A 474 6.44 -13.06 10.96
CA PHE A 474 6.27 -13.14 12.41
C PHE A 474 7.57 -13.20 13.22
N TYR A 475 8.70 -13.58 12.64
CA TYR A 475 9.98 -13.60 13.37
C TYR A 475 10.76 -12.29 13.26
N VAL A 476 10.66 -11.61 12.12
CA VAL A 476 11.35 -10.33 11.87
C VAL A 476 10.70 -9.23 12.75
N PRO A 477 11.45 -8.59 13.68
CA PRO A 477 10.93 -7.56 14.58
C PRO A 477 10.26 -6.39 13.86
N GLU A 478 10.84 -5.94 12.76
CA GLU A 478 10.41 -4.77 11.99
C GLU A 478 8.94 -4.91 11.59
N TYR A 479 8.54 -6.05 11.01
CA TYR A 479 7.15 -6.29 10.62
C TYR A 479 6.18 -6.36 11.81
N ARG A 480 6.62 -6.92 12.94
CA ARG A 480 5.78 -7.05 14.14
C ARG A 480 5.52 -5.72 14.81
N GLU A 481 6.54 -4.87 14.85
CA GLU A 481 6.49 -3.60 15.56
C GLU A 481 5.87 -2.50 14.70
N THR A 482 5.98 -2.57 13.37
CA THR A 482 5.44 -1.56 12.44
C THR A 482 3.97 -1.22 12.72
N ILE A 483 3.09 -2.22 12.80
CA ILE A 483 1.65 -1.97 13.00
C ILE A 483 1.36 -1.35 14.38
N LEU A 484 2.06 -1.83 15.41
CA LEU A 484 1.92 -1.31 16.77
C LEU A 484 2.42 0.13 16.86
N ALA A 485 3.57 0.41 16.25
CA ALA A 485 4.15 1.76 16.18
C ALA A 485 3.16 2.72 15.49
N LEU A 486 2.59 2.34 14.35
CA LEU A 486 1.60 3.17 13.66
C LEU A 486 0.34 3.42 14.48
N LEU A 487 -0.12 2.46 15.30
CA LEU A 487 -1.26 2.65 16.21
C LEU A 487 -0.93 3.65 17.33
N LEU A 488 0.25 3.54 17.94
CA LEU A 488 0.70 4.44 19.00
C LEU A 488 0.93 5.86 18.49
N CYS A 489 1.27 6.00 17.22
CA CYS A 489 1.58 7.26 16.57
C CYS A 489 0.40 7.90 15.82
N PHE A 490 -0.82 7.38 15.96
CA PHE A 490 -1.99 7.95 15.30
C PHE A 490 -2.32 9.35 15.84
N ASP A 491 -2.50 10.30 14.92
CA ASP A 491 -2.86 11.69 15.22
C ASP A 491 -4.04 12.11 14.32
N GLU A 492 -5.18 12.45 14.95
CA GLU A 492 -6.42 12.85 14.26
C GLU A 492 -6.25 14.06 13.34
N VAL A 493 -5.26 14.93 13.59
CA VAL A 493 -5.01 16.12 12.77
C VAL A 493 -4.25 15.75 11.48
N LYS A 494 -3.39 14.74 11.55
CA LYS A 494 -2.51 14.34 10.43
C LYS A 494 -3.06 13.17 9.63
N MET A 495 -3.86 12.30 10.26
CA MET A 495 -4.35 11.05 9.70
C MET A 495 -5.89 11.05 9.69
N SER A 496 -6.46 10.43 8.67
CA SER A 496 -7.91 10.43 8.46
C SER A 496 -8.60 9.37 9.31
N ARG A 497 -9.94 9.44 9.41
CA ARG A 497 -10.71 8.41 10.11
C ARG A 497 -10.66 7.09 9.35
N GLN A 498 -10.70 7.14 8.02
CA GLN A 498 -10.57 5.94 7.19
C GLN A 498 -9.23 5.24 7.39
N TYR A 499 -8.14 6.01 7.54
CA TYR A 499 -6.83 5.45 7.89
C TYR A 499 -6.88 4.68 9.21
N LEU A 500 -7.54 5.22 10.23
CA LEU A 500 -7.69 4.53 11.52
C LEU A 500 -8.49 3.23 11.40
N ILE A 501 -9.56 3.22 10.61
CA ILE A 501 -10.37 2.01 10.35
C ILE A 501 -9.50 0.95 9.67
N ASP A 502 -8.74 1.31 8.65
CA ASP A 502 -7.90 0.37 7.92
C ASP A 502 -6.70 -0.11 8.77
N LEU A 503 -6.13 0.76 9.62
CA LEU A 503 -5.05 0.42 10.54
C LEU A 503 -5.52 -0.56 11.62
N THR A 504 -6.66 -0.28 12.24
CA THR A 504 -7.26 -1.18 13.25
C THR A 504 -7.66 -2.52 12.64
N THR A 505 -8.17 -2.51 11.40
CA THR A 505 -8.46 -3.74 10.65
C THR A 505 -7.18 -4.53 10.34
N THR A 506 -6.11 -3.84 9.93
CA THR A 506 -4.79 -4.46 9.67
C THR A 506 -4.22 -5.09 10.94
N ALA A 507 -4.31 -4.41 12.09
CA ALA A 507 -3.91 -4.94 13.38
C ALA A 507 -4.74 -6.18 13.78
N HIS A 508 -6.05 -6.14 13.56
CA HIS A 508 -6.93 -7.28 13.81
C HIS A 508 -6.53 -8.50 12.96
N ILE A 509 -6.31 -8.31 11.65
CA ILE A 509 -5.87 -9.37 10.74
C ILE A 509 -4.55 -9.96 11.19
N PHE A 510 -3.56 -9.10 11.48
CA PHE A 510 -2.23 -9.52 11.90
C PHE A 510 -2.28 -10.36 13.18
N LEU A 511 -2.98 -9.90 14.21
CA LEU A 511 -3.14 -10.63 15.47
C LEU A 511 -3.90 -11.94 15.29
N LYS A 512 -4.94 -11.96 14.44
CA LYS A 512 -5.68 -13.19 14.13
C LYS A 512 -4.81 -14.21 13.40
N MET A 513 -4.00 -13.77 12.44
CA MET A 513 -3.06 -14.64 11.74
C MET A 513 -1.97 -15.17 12.69
N LEU A 514 -1.44 -14.31 13.57
CA LEU A 514 -0.46 -14.70 14.59
C LEU A 514 -1.05 -15.70 15.58
N SER A 515 -2.28 -15.47 16.06
CA SER A 515 -3.00 -16.41 16.93
C SER A 515 -3.17 -17.78 16.28
N ASN A 516 -3.57 -17.82 15.01
CA ASN A 516 -3.68 -19.07 14.26
C ASN A 516 -2.33 -19.76 14.04
N TYR A 517 -1.27 -18.99 13.83
CA TYR A 517 0.09 -19.50 13.68
C TYR A 517 0.59 -20.15 14.98
N CYS A 518 0.40 -19.48 16.12
CA CYS A 518 0.71 -19.99 17.45
C CYS A 518 -0.19 -21.15 17.90
N GLY A 519 -1.46 -21.18 17.45
CA GLY A 519 -2.39 -22.26 17.79
C GLY A 519 -2.10 -23.57 17.05
N ARG A 520 -1.61 -23.48 15.80
CA ARG A 520 -1.25 -24.66 14.98
C ARG A 520 0.13 -25.21 15.31
N ASN A 521 1.09 -24.35 15.61
CA ASN A 521 2.41 -24.75 16.06
C ASN A 521 2.42 -24.71 17.59
N LYS A 522 2.53 -25.85 18.29
CA LYS A 522 2.74 -25.94 19.76
C LYS A 522 4.03 -25.22 20.26
N ARG A 523 4.68 -24.42 19.42
CA ARG A 523 5.84 -23.58 19.72
C ARG A 523 5.31 -22.16 19.88
N SER A 524 5.30 -21.67 21.12
CA SER A 524 5.20 -20.23 21.38
C SER A 524 6.23 -19.50 20.51
N VAL A 525 5.85 -18.39 19.89
CA VAL A 525 6.82 -17.54 19.18
C VAL A 525 7.82 -17.05 20.23
N ILE A 526 9.05 -17.54 20.16
CA ILE A 526 10.11 -17.21 21.12
C ILE A 526 10.66 -15.83 20.75
N VAL A 527 10.05 -14.79 21.32
CA VAL A 527 10.53 -13.42 21.19
C VAL A 527 11.47 -13.17 22.36
N GLN A 528 12.77 -13.32 22.11
CA GLN A 528 13.86 -13.18 23.09
C GLN A 528 13.93 -14.29 24.16
N LYS A 529 15.06 -15.02 24.18
CA LYS A 529 15.56 -15.61 25.44
C LYS A 529 15.93 -14.43 26.34
N VAL A 530 15.06 -14.09 27.28
CA VAL A 530 15.42 -13.19 28.38
C VAL A 530 16.64 -13.82 29.05
N LYS A 531 17.83 -13.23 28.92
CA LYS A 531 18.98 -13.61 29.75
C LYS A 531 18.53 -13.42 31.19
N PRO A 532 18.52 -14.45 32.05
CA PRO A 532 18.09 -14.28 33.42
C PRO A 532 19.05 -13.31 34.09
N THR A 533 18.56 -12.12 34.42
CA THR A 533 19.25 -11.18 35.28
C THR A 533 19.44 -11.86 36.64
N ARG A 534 20.69 -12.19 36.98
CA ARG A 534 21.08 -12.68 38.31
C ARG A 534 20.78 -11.59 39.34
N HIS A 535 19.55 -11.54 39.85
CA HIS A 535 19.27 -10.85 41.09
C HIS A 535 19.90 -11.65 42.24
N LYS A 536 20.94 -11.06 42.85
CA LYS A 536 21.44 -11.48 44.17
C LYS A 536 20.26 -11.45 45.15
N ARG A 537 19.77 -12.61 45.57
CA ARG A 537 18.86 -12.73 46.71
C ARG A 537 19.57 -13.39 47.88
N THR A 538 19.68 -12.60 48.93
CA THR A 538 20.09 -12.97 50.28
C THR A 538 19.15 -14.02 50.87
N ASN A 539 19.75 -14.93 51.64
CA ASN A 539 19.13 -16.01 52.39
C ASN A 539 17.89 -15.57 53.19
N LYS A 540 16.79 -16.32 53.06
CA LYS A 540 15.99 -16.84 54.20
C LYS A 540 14.99 -17.90 53.71
N LYS A 541 15.14 -19.11 54.25
CA LYS A 541 14.24 -20.26 54.09
C LYS A 541 12.85 -19.97 54.67
N LYS A 542 11.79 -20.44 54.00
CA LYS A 542 10.69 -21.22 54.60
C LYS A 542 9.89 -21.93 53.48
N ALA A 543 9.58 -23.19 53.75
CA ALA A 543 9.10 -24.23 52.84
C ALA A 543 7.64 -24.08 52.39
N VAL A 544 7.29 -24.62 51.21
CA VAL A 544 6.21 -25.62 51.00
C VAL A 544 6.57 -26.46 49.75
N GLN A 545 6.38 -27.77 49.87
CA GLN A 545 6.67 -28.83 48.91
C GLN A 545 5.78 -28.81 47.66
N LYS A 546 6.36 -29.13 46.50
CA LYS A 546 5.71 -29.88 45.42
C LYS A 546 6.71 -30.92 44.91
N GLU A 547 6.30 -32.18 44.95
CA GLU A 547 7.08 -33.35 44.58
C GLU A 547 7.53 -33.31 43.11
N GLN A 548 8.83 -33.55 42.89
CA GLN A 548 9.40 -33.99 41.61
C GLN A 548 10.34 -35.17 41.91
N PRO A 549 10.45 -36.16 41.01
CA PRO A 549 11.16 -37.42 41.25
C PRO A 549 12.68 -37.18 41.46
N PRO A 550 13.40 -38.10 42.12
CA PRO A 550 14.79 -37.88 42.50
C PRO A 550 15.66 -37.78 41.25
N VAL A 551 16.43 -36.70 41.16
CA VAL A 551 17.55 -36.56 40.23
C VAL A 551 18.58 -37.62 40.64
N ARG A 552 18.82 -38.63 39.80
CA ARG A 552 19.92 -39.59 39.99
C ARG A 552 21.21 -38.81 40.21
N SER A 553 21.96 -39.14 41.26
CA SER A 553 23.23 -38.47 41.52
C SER A 553 24.20 -38.71 40.36
N LEU A 554 25.12 -37.77 40.11
CA LEU A 554 26.13 -37.94 39.05
C LEU A 554 27.01 -39.15 39.34
N GLU A 555 27.17 -39.51 40.61
CA GLU A 555 27.84 -40.71 41.11
C GLU A 555 27.14 -41.99 40.64
N GLU A 556 25.81 -42.09 40.76
CA GLU A 556 25.05 -43.26 40.26
C GLU A 556 25.19 -43.43 38.74
N ARG A 557 25.21 -42.31 37.99
CA ARG A 557 25.38 -42.35 36.53
C ARG A 557 26.80 -42.75 36.13
N TRP A 558 27.80 -42.37 36.92
CA TRP A 558 29.18 -42.80 36.69
C TRP A 558 29.36 -44.29 37.01
N ASP A 559 28.74 -44.79 38.08
CA ASP A 559 28.81 -46.20 38.45
C ASP A 559 28.19 -47.12 37.38
N GLU A 560 27.16 -46.65 36.65
CA GLU A 560 26.62 -47.36 35.48
C GLU A 560 27.57 -47.34 34.25
N VAL A 561 28.28 -46.23 34.03
CA VAL A 561 29.09 -46.00 32.81
C VAL A 561 30.51 -46.54 32.95
N SER A 562 31.09 -46.46 34.14
CA SER A 562 32.46 -46.90 34.50
C SER A 562 32.83 -48.31 33.99
N PRO A 563 32.04 -49.37 34.26
CA PRO A 563 32.39 -50.72 33.80
C PRO A 563 32.28 -50.86 32.28
N GLN A 564 31.30 -50.20 31.65
CA GLN A 564 31.13 -50.22 30.18
C GLN A 564 32.27 -49.47 29.48
N LEU A 565 32.73 -48.36 30.07
CA LEU A 565 33.83 -47.56 29.56
C LEU A 565 35.14 -48.36 29.58
N SER A 566 35.39 -49.12 30.66
CA SER A 566 36.58 -49.97 30.76
C SER A 566 36.61 -51.09 29.71
N ILE A 567 35.46 -51.68 29.37
CA ILE A 567 35.34 -52.71 28.31
C ILE A 567 35.60 -52.09 26.93
N VAL A 568 34.97 -50.95 26.63
CA VAL A 568 35.12 -50.26 25.33
C VAL A 568 36.57 -49.79 25.10
N MET A 569 37.29 -49.43 26.17
CA MET A 569 38.71 -49.07 26.08
C MET A 569 39.63 -50.25 25.75
N GLN A 570 39.24 -51.49 26.08
CA GLN A 570 40.06 -52.70 25.84
C GLN A 570 39.70 -53.41 24.52
N GLU A 571 38.42 -53.45 24.15
CA GLU A 571 37.91 -54.29 23.05
C GLU A 571 37.12 -53.51 21.97
N GLY A 572 36.89 -52.21 22.14
CA GLY A 572 36.06 -51.40 21.23
C GLY A 572 36.75 -50.97 19.93
N THR A 573 35.99 -50.91 18.84
CA THR A 573 36.45 -50.31 17.58
C THR A 573 36.26 -48.80 17.65
N ILE A 574 37.35 -48.04 17.74
CA ILE A 574 37.27 -46.60 18.02
C ILE A 574 37.19 -45.81 16.71
N PRO A 575 36.14 -44.98 16.51
CA PRO A 575 36.01 -44.16 15.32
C PRO A 575 36.98 -42.97 15.35
N GLN A 576 37.53 -42.61 14.19
CA GLN A 576 38.33 -41.39 14.02
C GLN A 576 37.40 -40.17 13.91
N VAL A 577 37.51 -39.23 14.84
CA VAL A 577 36.61 -38.06 14.95
C VAL A 577 37.42 -36.77 14.90
N ILE A 578 36.89 -35.71 14.29
CA ILE A 578 37.53 -34.39 14.24
C ILE A 578 37.08 -33.57 15.46
N PRO A 579 38.01 -33.06 16.31
CA PRO A 579 37.66 -32.49 17.60
C PRO A 579 37.31 -30.98 17.57
N PHE A 580 37.62 -30.27 16.48
CA PHE A 580 37.32 -28.85 16.26
C PHE A 580 36.57 -28.64 14.94
N ASP A 581 35.96 -27.46 14.77
CA ASP A 581 35.25 -27.07 13.54
C ASP A 581 36.06 -25.98 12.81
N ALA A 582 36.64 -26.36 11.67
CA ALA A 582 37.45 -25.49 10.83
C ALA A 582 36.63 -24.47 10.03
N THR A 583 35.30 -24.54 10.06
CA THR A 583 34.40 -23.60 9.35
C THR A 583 33.97 -22.42 10.22
N LEU A 584 34.34 -22.42 11.50
CA LEU A 584 34.10 -21.31 12.42
C LEU A 584 35.28 -20.33 12.42
N ASP A 585 35.02 -19.03 12.40
CA ASP A 585 36.03 -17.96 12.52
C ASP A 585 36.69 -17.87 13.91
N VAL A 586 36.58 -18.91 14.73
CA VAL A 586 37.10 -18.99 16.10
C VAL A 586 38.43 -19.74 16.09
N PRO A 587 39.51 -19.20 16.70
CA PRO A 587 40.81 -19.87 16.77
C PRO A 587 40.70 -21.30 17.33
N ILE A 588 41.49 -22.23 16.80
CA ILE A 588 41.44 -23.66 17.18
C ILE A 588 41.65 -23.83 18.70
N ASP A 589 42.51 -23.03 19.32
CA ASP A 589 42.77 -23.08 20.77
C ASP A 589 41.56 -22.69 21.63
N ASP A 590 40.69 -21.80 21.13
CA ASP A 590 39.49 -21.36 21.85
C ASP A 590 38.35 -22.38 21.77
N GLN A 591 38.41 -23.33 20.82
CA GLN A 591 37.42 -24.40 20.66
C GLN A 591 37.62 -25.58 21.64
N LYS A 592 38.70 -25.55 22.43
CA LYS A 592 39.05 -26.57 23.44
C LYS A 592 37.93 -26.85 24.46
N VAL A 593 37.30 -25.78 24.96
CA VAL A 593 36.23 -25.88 25.97
C VAL A 593 35.00 -26.57 25.40
N ASP A 594 34.70 -26.34 24.13
CA ASP A 594 33.56 -26.95 23.46
C ASP A 594 33.82 -28.42 23.10
N ALA A 595 35.07 -28.79 22.80
CA ALA A 595 35.48 -30.19 22.69
C ALA A 595 35.27 -30.95 24.01
N MET A 596 35.62 -30.37 25.17
CA MET A 596 35.36 -30.99 26.49
C MET A 596 33.87 -31.17 26.78
N LYS A 597 33.05 -30.17 26.48
CA LYS A 597 31.58 -30.27 26.64
C LYS A 597 31.00 -31.37 25.75
N ARG A 598 31.52 -31.54 24.53
CA ARG A 598 31.11 -32.63 23.63
C ARG A 598 31.49 -34.00 24.20
N VAL A 599 32.71 -34.17 24.71
CA VAL A 599 33.12 -35.42 25.39
C VAL A 599 32.21 -35.70 26.59
N GLN A 600 31.96 -34.71 27.45
CA GLN A 600 31.07 -34.85 28.62
C GLN A 600 29.65 -35.24 28.21
N LYS A 601 29.10 -34.63 27.16
CA LYS A 601 27.77 -34.94 26.65
C LYS A 601 27.68 -36.38 26.15
N LEU A 602 28.68 -36.85 25.40
CA LEU A 602 28.75 -38.22 24.89
C LEU A 602 28.87 -39.26 26.01
N LEU A 603 29.66 -38.97 27.05
CA LEU A 603 29.75 -39.82 28.24
C LEU A 603 28.40 -39.91 28.98
N ARG A 604 27.68 -38.78 29.06
CA ARG A 604 26.36 -38.72 29.71
C ARG A 604 25.24 -39.36 28.87
N SER A 605 25.37 -39.41 27.55
CA SER A 605 24.43 -40.08 26.64
C SER A 605 24.70 -41.59 26.44
N LYS A 606 25.76 -42.14 27.07
CA LYS A 606 26.24 -43.52 26.94
C LYS A 606 26.86 -43.87 25.57
N ASP A 607 27.27 -42.86 24.79
CA ASP A 607 27.97 -43.04 23.52
C ASP A 607 29.49 -43.09 23.73
N LEU A 608 29.95 -44.18 24.36
CA LEU A 608 31.31 -44.28 24.91
C LEU A 608 32.41 -44.39 23.85
N GLU A 609 32.15 -45.08 22.74
CA GLU A 609 33.09 -45.23 21.62
C GLU A 609 33.44 -43.88 20.98
N GLN A 610 32.42 -43.03 20.77
CA GLN A 610 32.61 -41.69 20.23
C GLN A 610 33.27 -40.74 21.25
N ALA A 611 32.98 -40.90 22.55
CA ALA A 611 33.65 -40.13 23.59
C ALA A 611 35.16 -40.42 23.65
N ILE A 612 35.54 -41.70 23.54
CA ILE A 612 36.95 -42.13 23.50
C ILE A 612 37.62 -41.70 22.19
N GLY A 613 36.95 -41.81 21.04
CA GLY A 613 37.48 -41.33 19.77
C GLY A 613 37.73 -39.81 19.79
N LEU A 614 36.80 -39.05 20.37
CA LEU A 614 36.90 -37.60 20.46
C LEU A 614 38.00 -37.14 21.44
N ILE A 615 38.19 -37.82 22.59
CA ILE A 615 39.25 -37.45 23.54
C ILE A 615 40.65 -37.75 22.98
N ARG A 616 40.80 -38.86 22.24
CA ARG A 616 42.08 -39.22 21.60
C ARG A 616 42.43 -38.27 20.46
N ALA A 617 41.45 -37.92 19.63
CA ALA A 617 41.67 -36.92 18.59
C ALA A 617 41.94 -35.52 19.16
N ALA A 618 41.24 -35.13 20.24
CA ALA A 618 41.51 -33.87 20.94
C ALA A 618 42.93 -33.83 21.54
N ARG A 619 43.47 -34.97 21.98
CA ARG A 619 44.85 -35.08 22.47
C ARG A 619 45.90 -34.85 21.38
N GLU A 620 45.66 -35.34 20.17
CA GLU A 620 46.56 -35.09 19.03
C GLU A 620 46.62 -33.61 18.64
N VAL A 621 45.49 -32.90 18.78
CA VAL A 621 45.39 -31.47 18.44
C VAL A 621 45.89 -30.56 19.58
N TRP A 622 45.67 -30.93 20.85
CA TRP A 622 46.08 -30.15 22.02
C TRP A 622 46.94 -30.98 23.02
N PRO A 623 48.21 -31.30 22.67
CA PRO A 623 49.05 -32.19 23.48
C PRO A 623 49.64 -31.55 24.75
N GLU A 624 49.70 -30.21 24.83
CA GLU A 624 50.32 -29.49 25.95
C GLU A 624 49.38 -29.23 27.13
N ASN A 625 48.11 -29.66 27.03
CA ASN A 625 47.05 -29.32 27.98
C ASN A 625 46.66 -30.51 28.85
N ASP A 626 46.87 -30.41 30.17
CA ASP A 626 46.61 -31.46 31.19
C ASP A 626 45.20 -32.06 31.21
N SER A 627 44.25 -31.46 30.50
CA SER A 627 42.83 -31.83 30.54
C SER A 627 42.45 -33.04 29.68
N PHE A 628 43.24 -33.38 28.67
CA PHE A 628 43.00 -34.53 27.77
C PHE A 628 44.07 -35.64 27.91
N GLY A 629 45.07 -35.41 28.77
CA GLY A 629 46.20 -36.31 29.00
C GLY A 629 47.38 -36.08 28.06
N SER A 630 48.57 -36.57 28.44
CA SER A 630 49.79 -36.48 27.63
C SER A 630 49.82 -37.54 26.52
N ALA A 631 50.68 -37.35 25.51
CA ALA A 631 50.79 -38.28 24.37
C ALA A 631 51.17 -39.73 24.74
N ASN A 632 51.76 -39.94 25.92
CA ASN A 632 52.20 -41.26 26.42
C ASN A 632 51.35 -41.75 27.61
N ILE A 633 50.06 -41.42 27.64
CA ILE A 633 49.16 -41.78 28.76
C ILE A 633 48.91 -43.28 28.86
N THR A 634 48.85 -43.81 30.08
CA THR A 634 48.42 -45.19 30.32
C THR A 634 46.90 -45.31 30.27
N SER A 635 46.36 -46.51 29.96
CA SER A 635 44.91 -46.74 29.91
C SER A 635 44.18 -46.42 31.22
N GLY A 636 44.89 -46.49 32.36
CA GLY A 636 44.34 -46.10 33.67
C GLY A 636 44.23 -44.58 33.87
N GLU A 637 45.18 -43.82 33.36
CA GLU A 637 45.18 -42.35 33.42
C GLU A 637 44.16 -41.75 32.43
N GLU A 638 44.00 -42.37 31.24
CA GLU A 638 42.96 -41.97 30.28
C GLU A 638 41.54 -42.14 30.86
N PHE A 639 41.33 -43.19 31.66
CA PHE A 639 40.08 -43.42 32.39
C PHE A 639 39.83 -42.33 33.45
N LEU A 640 40.88 -41.90 34.16
CA LEU A 640 40.77 -40.80 35.13
C LEU A 640 40.47 -39.46 34.46
N ALA A 641 41.08 -39.15 33.31
CA ALA A 641 40.77 -37.94 32.55
C ALA A 641 39.29 -37.90 32.09
N LEU A 642 38.75 -39.04 31.62
CA LEU A 642 37.33 -39.16 31.26
C LEU A 642 36.42 -38.99 32.48
N ARG A 643 36.84 -39.49 33.64
CA ARG A 643 36.14 -39.29 34.91
C ARG A 643 36.11 -37.82 35.31
N GLU A 644 37.25 -37.14 35.25
CA GLU A 644 37.34 -35.71 35.58
C GLU A 644 36.45 -34.87 34.66
N ILE A 645 36.46 -35.14 33.35
CA ILE A 645 35.58 -34.46 32.37
C ILE A 645 34.09 -34.77 32.66
N PHE A 646 33.76 -35.98 33.10
CA PHE A 646 32.37 -36.34 33.44
C PHE A 646 31.81 -35.50 34.61
N PHE A 647 32.63 -35.29 35.65
CA PHE A 647 32.28 -34.56 36.86
C PHE A 647 32.55 -33.04 36.78
N ALA A 648 33.28 -32.55 35.77
CA ALA A 648 33.60 -31.14 35.62
C ALA A 648 32.35 -30.27 35.39
N ASP A 649 32.25 -29.12 36.08
CA ASP A 649 31.19 -28.13 35.84
C ASP A 649 31.54 -27.24 34.63
N LEU A 650 31.29 -27.78 33.43
CA LEU A 650 31.61 -27.13 32.15
C LEU A 650 30.46 -26.24 31.62
N GLY A 651 29.47 -25.91 32.46
CA GLY A 651 28.43 -24.93 32.13
C GLY A 651 27.41 -25.40 31.09
N GLY A 652 26.92 -26.64 31.18
CA GLY A 652 25.89 -27.17 30.28
C GLY A 652 24.87 -28.09 30.98
N GLU A 653 23.62 -27.64 30.99
CA GLU A 653 22.45 -28.51 30.76
C GLU A 653 22.02 -28.37 29.29
#